data_AF-A0A9W9AVH2-F1
#
_entry.id   AF-A0A9W9AVH2-F1
#
_cell.length_a   1.000
_cell.length_b   1.000
_cell.length_c   1.000
_cell.angle_alpha   90.00
_cell.angle_beta   90.00
_cell.angle_gamma   90.00
#
_symmetry.space_group_name_H-M   'P 1'
#
loop_
_entity.id
_entity.type
_entity.pdbx_description
1 polymer ?
#
loop_
_entity_poly.entity_id
_entity_poly.type
_entity_poly.pdbx_seq_one_letter_code
_entity_poly.pdbx_strand_id
1 'polypeptide(L)'
;MDRLCDEILQLIFYELHDPTPFTLLCRRLHQFSKDPYARAHYFLNRYGPAQAVFEALGHGKVVNERVLDILMTSGAHLSRYLVQIAIHHYFFTQTHFVKSKWVRNVPFPVFLHFMQLASTRYGEIPREKGQDDGSLFLTYLKESRYPPSLRSISWETIRDILEIYKFIPFSEKDPIMAQFPLVLAVEPRLLPYAVTNGFNMDEKYRDFVFRKMFESSTLSDRTAETIADNVRELCRLDPSMFLSRTVAGEICMEARHNEVGYSALKLLANSGDLLFELPTLVEDLIKLFLKTRSLTLSSTQVNLRYLFADFPSSDPVVRLVILLTAFLSVEREPDTPSCVPSLKAKLEPLKLGPITSTDMLNILAHPFTDRYQPVLDYMKSELENSEGKKGLNQVDIKDVIRNVSMRLLELDCKGKLLKKLYDGHSSIHETIVRTVMDKHQVKFDNLPNSEDIEACRSYRASLCKDNGFFGNTPDYFVVENSSNGETELETISDVCKGSSSVDNLELGPIGREALTTMINREEQFPARSRRRTYNHQYTFYNHFEYLPSDYLSVAKWIKSNFGPKHSLTAIFMTHAVLNDNSNILAHYLRDPATSPVPITLKHFQLLAHLGRAANYTMFAAIQSGAEFFHSEEDYVDSKLVYSSRSNKSKHRTPRGSISHTQVSVVIGRTGSTFMPADSGTATAAKKRPRRSAAENRSYLIPDSDSEAEIMEVDLPEEKANVTLVHHLELWIKHLGDLQKSEQANLRERKKRDNSNVDVTKTEFLKNLSTNLRALRKYANEKRKTSETLDMLYSDYEDEEYIYKSPRSKRRKLIVY
;
A
#
# COMPACT_ATOMS: atom_id res chain seq x y z
N MET A 1 -50.81 13.38 2.21
CA MET A 1 -50.43 13.85 3.56
C MET A 1 -51.66 14.11 4.42
N ASP A 2 -52.63 14.91 4.00
CA ASP A 2 -53.80 15.27 4.85
C ASP A 2 -54.77 14.13 5.19
N ARG A 3 -54.67 12.97 4.52
CA ARG A 3 -55.47 11.75 4.81
C ARG A 3 -54.75 10.69 5.65
N LEU A 4 -53.48 10.91 5.98
CA LEU A 4 -52.73 9.97 6.83
C LEU A 4 -53.21 10.07 8.28
N CYS A 5 -53.25 8.96 9.01
CA CYS A 5 -53.48 8.97 10.45
C CYS A 5 -52.25 9.49 11.20
N ASP A 6 -52.44 9.94 12.44
CA ASP A 6 -51.40 10.62 13.21
C ASP A 6 -50.26 9.66 13.59
N GLU A 7 -50.52 8.37 13.72
CA GLU A 7 -49.52 7.33 13.97
C GLU A 7 -48.53 7.19 12.80
N ILE A 8 -49.01 7.31 11.56
CA ILE A 8 -48.14 7.28 10.37
C ILE A 8 -47.36 8.59 10.24
N LEU A 9 -48.00 9.72 10.55
CA LEU A 9 -47.32 11.02 10.59
C LEU A 9 -46.22 11.04 11.65
N GLN A 10 -46.44 10.38 12.79
CA GLN A 10 -45.49 10.21 13.87
C GLN A 10 -44.27 9.39 13.42
N LEU A 11 -44.46 8.24 12.78
CA LEU A 11 -43.36 7.44 12.22
C LEU A 11 -42.56 8.24 11.19
N ILE A 12 -43.22 8.95 10.28
CA ILE A 12 -42.55 9.80 9.30
C ILE A 12 -41.74 10.90 10.01
N PHE A 13 -42.34 11.56 11.01
CA PHE A 13 -41.70 12.64 11.76
C PHE A 13 -40.42 12.19 12.47
N TYR A 14 -40.37 10.96 12.98
CA TYR A 14 -39.21 10.41 13.70
C TYR A 14 -38.02 10.08 12.80
N GLU A 15 -38.27 9.75 11.53
CA GLU A 15 -37.22 9.44 10.57
C GLU A 15 -36.55 10.70 9.98
N LEU A 16 -37.13 11.89 10.19
CA LEU A 16 -36.59 13.13 9.64
C LEU A 16 -35.31 13.56 10.37
N HIS A 17 -34.29 13.94 9.59
CA HIS A 17 -33.10 14.58 10.15
C HIS A 17 -33.40 16.01 10.64
N ASP A 18 -34.22 16.75 9.90
CA ASP A 18 -34.71 18.07 10.28
C ASP A 18 -36.22 18.12 10.02
N PRO A 19 -37.07 18.19 11.07
CA PRO A 19 -38.50 18.24 10.89
C PRO A 19 -38.99 19.61 10.39
N THR A 20 -38.15 20.65 10.38
CA THR A 20 -38.56 22.03 10.06
C THR A 20 -39.30 22.13 8.72
N PRO A 21 -38.76 21.63 7.58
CA PRO A 21 -39.48 21.69 6.30
C PRO A 21 -40.81 20.96 6.33
N PHE A 22 -40.89 19.83 7.04
CA PHE A 22 -42.12 19.04 7.18
C PHE A 22 -43.22 19.82 7.92
N THR A 23 -42.85 20.58 8.95
CA THR A 23 -43.80 21.43 9.68
C THR A 23 -44.34 22.60 8.86
N LEU A 24 -43.64 23.01 7.80
CA LEU A 24 -44.01 24.15 6.96
C LEU A 24 -44.96 23.76 5.82
N LEU A 25 -45.15 22.47 5.54
CA LEU A 25 -45.95 21.99 4.42
C LEU A 25 -47.45 22.26 4.58
N CYS A 26 -48.02 22.05 5.77
CA CYS A 26 -49.43 22.37 6.03
C CYS A 26 -49.72 22.65 7.52
N ARG A 27 -50.87 23.28 7.80
CA ARG A 27 -51.28 23.65 9.17
C ARG A 27 -51.43 22.44 10.09
N ARG A 28 -51.92 21.30 9.56
CA ARG A 28 -52.06 20.05 10.33
C ARG A 28 -50.71 19.55 10.83
N LEU A 29 -49.69 19.50 9.97
CA LEU A 29 -48.34 19.06 10.34
C LEU A 29 -47.64 20.04 11.29
N HIS A 30 -47.93 21.34 11.15
CA HIS A 30 -47.47 22.35 12.11
C HIS A 30 -48.09 22.19 13.49
N GLN A 31 -49.37 21.80 13.56
CA GLN A 31 -50.05 21.52 14.84
C GLN A 31 -49.57 20.21 15.45
N PHE A 32 -49.42 19.16 14.64
CA PHE A 32 -48.86 17.88 15.06
C PHE A 32 -47.46 18.05 15.68
N SER A 33 -46.58 18.83 15.04
CA SER A 33 -45.23 19.07 15.56
C SER A 33 -45.17 19.90 16.85
N LYS A 34 -46.30 20.45 17.32
CA LYS A 34 -46.40 21.15 18.61
C LYS A 34 -46.75 20.23 19.76
N ASP A 35 -47.21 19.02 19.50
CA ASP A 35 -47.52 18.05 20.52
C ASP A 35 -46.26 17.69 21.36
N PRO A 36 -46.29 17.86 22.70
CA PRO A 36 -45.17 17.50 23.56
C PRO A 36 -44.74 16.04 23.45
N TYR A 37 -45.69 15.12 23.22
CA TYR A 37 -45.38 13.69 23.10
C TYR A 37 -44.63 13.39 21.80
N ALA A 38 -45.13 13.89 20.66
CA ALA A 38 -44.43 13.81 19.39
C ALA A 38 -43.01 14.41 19.46
N ARG A 39 -42.82 15.55 20.14
CA ARG A 39 -41.50 16.18 20.34
C ARG A 39 -40.55 15.35 21.18
N ALA A 40 -41.00 14.84 22.33
CA ALA A 40 -40.16 14.04 23.23
C ALA A 40 -39.69 12.75 22.55
N HIS A 41 -40.60 12.04 21.89
CA HIS A 41 -40.28 10.80 21.18
C HIS A 41 -39.46 11.02 19.92
N TYR A 42 -39.54 12.19 19.27
CA TYR A 42 -38.60 12.55 18.21
C TYR A 42 -37.16 12.52 18.72
N PHE A 43 -36.88 13.14 19.88
CA PHE A 43 -35.53 13.13 20.44
C PHE A 43 -35.08 11.73 20.85
N LEU A 44 -35.97 10.94 21.45
CA LEU A 44 -35.68 9.56 21.86
C LEU A 44 -35.37 8.65 20.67
N ASN A 45 -36.17 8.71 19.60
CA ASN A 45 -35.97 7.85 18.44
C ASN A 45 -34.77 8.30 17.60
N ARG A 46 -34.55 9.61 17.47
CA ARG A 46 -33.47 10.15 16.63
C ARG A 46 -32.09 9.98 17.26
N TYR A 47 -31.97 10.22 18.56
CA TYR A 47 -30.68 10.32 19.25
C TYR A 47 -30.46 9.22 20.30
N GLY A 48 -31.50 8.42 20.59
CA GLY A 48 -31.47 7.41 21.63
C GLY A 48 -31.63 7.98 23.04
N PRO A 49 -31.90 7.12 24.04
CA PRO A 49 -32.13 7.54 25.42
C PRO A 49 -30.98 8.36 26.03
N ALA A 50 -29.72 8.02 25.73
CA ALA A 50 -28.53 8.63 26.31
C ALA A 50 -28.32 10.11 25.91
N GLN A 51 -28.68 10.48 24.67
CA GLN A 51 -28.43 11.83 24.12
C GLN A 51 -29.71 12.68 24.02
N ALA A 52 -30.90 12.09 24.16
CA ALA A 52 -32.18 12.77 23.95
C ALA A 52 -32.32 14.06 24.76
N VAL A 53 -31.94 14.05 26.05
CA VAL A 53 -32.02 15.25 26.92
C VAL A 53 -31.03 16.32 26.48
N PHE A 54 -29.79 15.94 26.13
CA PHE A 54 -28.77 16.87 25.66
C PHE A 54 -29.24 17.59 24.39
N GLU A 55 -29.74 16.85 23.41
CA GLU A 55 -30.21 17.42 22.15
C GLU A 55 -31.47 18.26 22.34
N ALA A 56 -32.43 17.81 23.17
CA ALA A 56 -33.62 18.57 23.50
C ALA A 56 -33.25 19.96 24.08
N LEU A 57 -32.33 20.00 25.06
CA LEU A 57 -31.87 21.26 25.66
C LEU A 57 -31.17 22.20 24.66
N GLY A 58 -30.62 21.67 23.55
CA GLY A 58 -30.09 22.48 22.44
C GLY A 58 -31.16 23.17 21.61
N HIS A 59 -32.39 22.65 21.64
CA HIS A 59 -33.56 23.17 20.95
C HIS A 59 -34.52 23.89 21.92
N GLY A 60 -34.01 24.80 22.75
CA GLY A 60 -34.77 25.46 23.82
C GLY A 60 -36.07 26.18 23.42
N LYS A 61 -36.26 26.54 22.13
CA LYS A 61 -37.53 27.08 21.62
C LYS A 61 -38.65 26.02 21.48
N VAL A 62 -38.27 24.75 21.42
CA VAL A 62 -39.14 23.60 21.16
C VAL A 62 -39.43 22.85 22.47
N VAL A 63 -38.53 22.89 23.44
CA VAL A 63 -38.68 22.25 24.75
C VAL A 63 -39.52 23.09 25.70
N ASN A 64 -40.45 22.43 26.38
CA ASN A 64 -41.23 22.97 27.49
C ASN A 64 -41.24 21.96 28.65
N GLU A 65 -41.87 22.32 29.77
CA GLU A 65 -41.94 21.49 30.98
C GLU A 65 -42.52 20.11 30.68
N ARG A 66 -43.58 20.05 29.87
CA ARG A 66 -44.24 18.80 29.50
C ARG A 66 -43.37 17.88 28.64
N VAL A 67 -42.58 18.43 27.73
CA VAL A 67 -41.60 17.66 26.93
C VAL A 67 -40.55 17.06 27.85
N LEU A 68 -40.05 17.80 28.84
CA LEU A 68 -39.08 17.28 29.81
C LEU A 68 -39.67 16.14 30.64
N ASP A 69 -40.91 16.30 31.14
CA ASP A 69 -41.59 15.24 31.89
C ASP A 69 -41.74 13.98 31.05
N ILE A 70 -42.21 14.11 29.80
CA ILE A 70 -42.41 12.96 28.90
C ILE A 70 -41.07 12.30 28.57
N LEU A 71 -39.99 13.06 28.36
CA LEU A 71 -38.66 12.50 28.18
C LEU A 71 -38.27 11.63 29.38
N MET A 72 -38.43 12.13 30.61
CA MET A 72 -38.09 11.38 31.83
C MET A 72 -38.95 10.13 31.99
N THR A 73 -40.28 10.23 31.82
CA THR A 73 -41.19 9.08 31.97
C THR A 73 -41.02 8.05 30.86
N SER A 74 -40.54 8.46 29.68
CA SER A 74 -40.32 7.58 28.52
C SER A 74 -38.91 7.00 28.47
N GLY A 75 -38.13 7.14 29.54
CA GLY A 75 -36.82 6.50 29.69
C GLY A 75 -35.63 7.29 29.15
N ALA A 76 -35.76 8.60 28.92
CA ALA A 76 -34.60 9.44 28.61
C ALA A 76 -33.60 9.42 29.76
N HIS A 77 -32.31 9.30 29.41
CA HIS A 77 -31.24 9.26 30.40
C HIS A 77 -30.95 10.66 30.93
N LEU A 78 -30.92 10.79 32.25
CA LEU A 78 -30.55 12.03 32.93
C LEU A 78 -29.42 11.70 33.88
N SER A 79 -28.17 12.05 33.53
CA SER A 79 -27.03 11.88 34.43
C SER A 79 -26.82 13.14 35.28
N ARG A 80 -26.30 12.99 36.50
CA ARG A 80 -25.91 14.15 37.33
C ARG A 80 -24.87 15.00 36.62
N TYR A 81 -23.95 14.37 35.90
CA TYR A 81 -22.96 15.04 35.06
C TYR A 81 -23.58 15.97 34.01
N LEU A 82 -24.58 15.52 33.26
CA LEU A 82 -25.28 16.37 32.28
C LEU A 82 -25.88 17.60 32.97
N VAL A 83 -26.49 17.42 34.15
CA VAL A 83 -27.09 18.51 34.92
C VAL A 83 -26.04 19.51 35.38
N GLN A 84 -24.90 19.05 35.92
CA GLN A 84 -23.79 19.90 36.34
C GLN A 84 -23.30 20.77 35.16
N ILE A 85 -23.07 20.16 33.99
CA ILE A 85 -22.63 20.88 32.78
C ILE A 85 -23.70 21.85 32.27
N ALA A 86 -24.98 21.48 32.33
CA ALA A 86 -26.10 22.35 31.95
C ALA A 86 -26.19 23.58 32.86
N ILE A 87 -26.10 23.42 34.18
CA ILE A 87 -26.09 24.52 35.15
C ILE A 87 -24.91 25.45 34.85
N HIS A 88 -23.71 24.90 34.68
CA HIS A 88 -22.53 25.70 34.40
C HIS A 88 -22.63 26.48 33.07
N HIS A 89 -23.20 25.87 32.03
CA HIS A 89 -23.37 26.52 30.72
C HIS A 89 -24.41 27.64 30.75
N TYR A 90 -25.53 27.42 31.46
CA TYR A 90 -26.64 28.36 31.58
C TYR A 90 -26.23 29.64 32.32
N PHE A 91 -25.51 29.51 33.44
CA PHE A 91 -25.07 30.63 34.27
C PHE A 91 -23.69 31.20 33.89
N PHE A 92 -23.16 30.89 32.70
CA PHE A 92 -21.89 31.43 32.19
C PHE A 92 -20.67 31.20 33.11
N THR A 93 -20.64 30.07 33.83
CA THR A 93 -19.52 29.79 34.73
C THR A 93 -18.43 28.99 34.02
N GLN A 94 -18.65 27.69 33.73
CA GLN A 94 -17.59 26.79 33.25
C GLN A 94 -18.08 25.67 32.34
N THR A 95 -17.93 25.84 31.02
CA THR A 95 -18.07 24.75 30.05
C THR A 95 -17.11 24.95 28.89
N HIS A 96 -16.04 24.16 28.85
CA HIS A 96 -14.95 24.38 27.88
C HIS A 96 -15.22 23.77 26.49
N PHE A 97 -16.08 22.76 26.39
CA PHE A 97 -16.29 22.03 25.13
C PHE A 97 -17.60 22.39 24.40
N VAL A 98 -18.63 22.90 25.10
CA VAL A 98 -19.89 23.36 24.49
C VAL A 98 -19.80 24.83 24.09
N LYS A 99 -19.45 25.08 22.83
CA LYS A 99 -19.32 26.46 22.28
C LYS A 99 -20.63 27.03 21.70
N SER A 100 -21.67 26.21 21.55
CA SER A 100 -22.97 26.65 21.00
C SER A 100 -23.82 27.36 22.06
N LYS A 101 -24.95 27.92 21.62
CA LYS A 101 -25.95 28.53 22.52
C LYS A 101 -26.76 27.50 23.34
N TRP A 102 -26.57 26.19 23.13
CA TRP A 102 -27.18 25.04 23.84
C TRP A 102 -28.31 25.39 24.85
N VAL A 103 -28.11 25.20 26.15
CA VAL A 103 -29.12 25.47 27.20
C VAL A 103 -29.44 26.97 27.38
N ARG A 104 -28.60 27.88 26.88
CA ARG A 104 -28.83 29.33 27.02
C ARG A 104 -30.05 29.82 26.23
N ASN A 105 -30.52 29.04 25.26
CA ASN A 105 -31.74 29.34 24.53
C ASN A 105 -33.00 28.76 25.20
N VAL A 106 -32.87 28.03 26.31
CA VAL A 106 -33.99 27.47 27.07
C VAL A 106 -34.61 28.57 27.94
N PRO A 107 -35.93 28.79 27.88
CA PRO A 107 -36.61 29.73 28.77
C PRO A 107 -36.34 29.43 30.24
N PHE A 108 -36.14 30.46 31.05
CA PHE A 108 -35.84 30.31 32.47
C PHE A 108 -36.84 29.44 33.26
N PRO A 109 -38.18 29.55 33.06
CA PRO A 109 -39.14 28.67 33.73
C PRO A 109 -38.92 27.18 33.41
N VAL A 110 -38.66 26.87 32.14
CA VAL A 110 -38.39 25.51 31.68
C VAL A 110 -37.06 24.99 32.24
N PHE A 111 -36.04 25.85 32.33
CA PHE A 111 -34.75 25.50 32.92
C PHE A 111 -34.84 25.28 34.45
N LEU A 112 -35.68 26.07 35.14
CA LEU A 112 -35.97 25.87 36.56
C LEU A 112 -36.68 24.53 36.79
N HIS A 113 -37.65 24.18 35.95
CA HIS A 113 -38.32 22.86 35.98
C HIS A 113 -37.32 21.73 35.77
N PHE A 114 -36.39 21.87 34.81
CA PHE A 114 -35.30 20.92 34.60
C PHE A 114 -34.42 20.74 35.87
N MET A 115 -34.06 21.82 36.56
CA MET A 115 -33.31 21.74 37.82
C MET A 115 -34.12 21.10 38.94
N GLN A 116 -35.43 21.33 39.01
CA GLN A 116 -36.31 20.67 39.97
C GLN A 116 -36.35 19.17 39.75
N LEU A 117 -36.53 18.71 38.50
CA LEU A 117 -36.47 17.29 38.15
C LEU A 117 -35.15 16.65 38.59
N ALA A 118 -34.03 17.34 38.38
CA ALA A 118 -32.72 16.85 38.79
C ALA A 118 -32.54 16.81 40.32
N SER A 119 -33.01 17.84 41.04
CA SER A 119 -32.91 17.90 42.49
C SER A 119 -33.82 16.88 43.18
N THR A 120 -35.01 16.61 42.63
CA THR A 120 -35.87 15.52 43.09
C THR A 120 -35.19 14.16 42.94
N ARG A 121 -34.38 13.98 41.89
CA ARG A 121 -33.71 12.71 41.59
C ARG A 121 -32.42 12.49 42.39
N TYR A 122 -31.61 13.54 42.57
CA TYR A 122 -30.24 13.43 43.10
C TYR A 122 -29.99 14.22 44.39
N GLY A 123 -30.98 14.98 44.86
CA GLY A 123 -30.82 15.85 46.02
C GLY A 123 -29.90 17.04 45.71
N GLU A 124 -28.85 17.19 46.51
CA GLU A 124 -27.87 18.25 46.34
C GLU A 124 -26.90 17.95 45.19
N ILE A 125 -26.75 18.90 44.27
CA ILE A 125 -25.88 18.78 43.10
C ILE A 125 -24.65 19.66 43.33
N PRO A 126 -23.44 19.08 43.44
CA PRO A 126 -22.20 19.84 43.56
C PRO A 126 -22.00 20.77 42.37
N ARG A 127 -21.57 22.01 42.66
CA ARG A 127 -21.41 23.11 41.68
C ARG A 127 -20.02 23.73 41.68
N GLU A 128 -19.10 23.17 42.44
CA GLU A 128 -17.73 23.71 42.57
C GLU A 128 -16.85 23.34 41.38
N LYS A 129 -15.85 24.18 41.11
CA LYS A 129 -14.89 23.98 40.02
C LYS A 129 -14.11 22.68 40.23
N GLY A 130 -14.17 21.77 39.25
CA GLY A 130 -13.42 20.51 39.27
C GLY A 130 -14.03 19.43 40.17
N GLN A 131 -15.21 19.68 40.74
CA GLN A 131 -16.01 18.72 41.51
C GLN A 131 -17.15 18.12 40.68
N ASP A 132 -17.19 18.39 39.37
CA ASP A 132 -18.12 17.71 38.48
C ASP A 132 -17.71 16.25 38.27
N ASP A 133 -18.69 15.39 38.06
CA ASP A 133 -18.49 13.95 37.93
C ASP A 133 -17.53 13.61 36.79
N GLY A 134 -17.47 14.45 35.75
CA GLY A 134 -16.54 14.30 34.65
C GLY A 134 -15.08 14.56 35.06
N SER A 135 -14.83 15.61 35.83
CA SER A 135 -13.50 15.90 36.39
C SER A 135 -13.04 14.81 37.35
N LEU A 136 -13.93 14.29 38.19
CA LEU A 136 -13.65 13.16 39.08
C LEU A 136 -13.31 11.89 38.28
N PHE A 137 -14.12 11.57 37.27
CA PHE A 137 -13.88 10.43 36.38
C PHE A 137 -12.52 10.52 35.67
N LEU A 138 -12.20 11.69 35.11
CA LEU A 138 -10.91 11.93 34.43
C LEU A 138 -9.73 11.87 35.39
N THR A 139 -9.90 12.33 36.62
CA THR A 139 -8.86 12.27 37.66
C THR A 139 -8.59 10.82 38.06
N TYR A 140 -9.63 10.03 38.28
CA TYR A 140 -9.50 8.60 38.55
C TYR A 140 -8.77 7.87 37.44
N LEU A 141 -9.10 8.15 36.17
CA LEU A 141 -8.43 7.54 35.03
C LEU A 141 -6.94 7.95 34.94
N LYS A 142 -6.61 9.21 35.21
CA LYS A 142 -5.21 9.67 35.26
C LYS A 142 -4.43 9.02 36.39
N GLU A 143 -5.05 8.87 37.55
CA GLU A 143 -4.45 8.28 38.74
C GLU A 143 -4.38 6.75 38.70
N SER A 144 -5.05 6.10 37.74
CA SER A 144 -5.00 4.65 37.56
C SER A 144 -3.59 4.08 37.39
N ARG A 145 -2.65 4.90 36.91
CA ARG A 145 -1.23 4.55 36.76
C ARG A 145 -0.48 4.50 38.08
N TYR A 146 -0.98 5.19 39.12
CA TYR A 146 -0.37 5.21 40.44
C TYR A 146 -0.84 4.02 41.30
N PRO A 147 0.00 3.60 42.28
CA PRO A 147 -0.40 2.66 43.32
C PRO A 147 -1.69 3.11 44.03
N PRO A 148 -2.55 2.18 44.49
CA PRO A 148 -3.81 2.50 45.15
C PRO A 148 -3.68 3.48 46.33
N SER A 149 -2.56 3.45 47.05
CA SER A 149 -2.28 4.34 48.18
C SER A 149 -2.08 5.82 47.83
N LEU A 150 -1.81 6.13 46.56
CA LEU A 150 -1.58 7.50 46.07
C LEU A 150 -2.78 8.07 45.31
N ARG A 151 -3.87 7.31 45.18
CA ARG A 151 -5.07 7.75 44.47
C ARG A 151 -5.91 8.63 45.38
N SER A 152 -6.33 9.79 44.86
CA SER A 152 -7.21 10.72 45.58
C SER A 152 -8.67 10.30 45.50
N ILE A 153 -9.03 9.53 44.48
CA ILE A 153 -10.40 9.06 44.24
C ILE A 153 -10.52 7.56 44.50
N SER A 154 -11.45 7.19 45.39
CA SER A 154 -11.69 5.80 45.74
C SER A 154 -12.54 5.06 44.69
N TRP A 155 -12.46 3.73 44.72
CA TRP A 155 -13.31 2.86 43.90
C TRP A 155 -14.80 3.12 44.11
N GLU A 156 -15.21 3.22 45.38
CA GLU A 156 -16.60 3.42 45.79
C GLU A 156 -17.16 4.72 45.19
N THR A 157 -16.34 5.77 45.15
CA THR A 157 -16.73 7.06 44.59
C THR A 157 -17.09 6.94 43.10
N ILE A 158 -16.28 6.23 42.32
CA ILE A 158 -16.51 6.05 40.88
C ILE A 158 -17.67 5.09 40.62
N ARG A 159 -17.78 4.02 41.41
CA ARG A 159 -18.94 3.13 41.37
C ARG A 159 -20.22 3.92 41.60
N ASP A 160 -20.28 4.75 42.63
CA ASP A 160 -21.47 5.54 42.96
C ASP A 160 -21.81 6.57 41.86
N ILE A 161 -20.80 7.16 41.22
CA ILE A 161 -20.97 8.05 40.06
C ILE A 161 -21.68 7.32 38.91
N LEU A 162 -21.30 6.08 38.58
CA LEU A 162 -21.97 5.31 37.53
C LEU A 162 -23.31 4.72 38.00
N GLU A 163 -23.37 4.12 39.18
CA GLU A 163 -24.53 3.38 39.67
C GLU A 163 -25.67 4.30 40.13
N ILE A 164 -25.38 5.25 41.02
CA ILE A 164 -26.36 6.12 41.66
C ILE A 164 -26.62 7.33 40.75
N TYR A 165 -25.55 7.99 40.30
CA TYR A 165 -25.62 9.26 39.56
C TYR A 165 -25.71 9.08 38.04
N LYS A 166 -25.79 7.82 37.58
CA LYS A 166 -26.09 7.43 36.20
C LYS A 166 -25.11 8.05 35.20
N PHE A 167 -23.84 8.15 35.58
CA PHE A 167 -22.82 8.77 34.74
C PHE A 167 -22.63 8.05 33.40
N ILE A 168 -22.68 8.82 32.32
CA ILE A 168 -22.30 8.43 30.95
C ILE A 168 -22.00 9.70 30.15
N PRO A 169 -21.06 9.66 29.19
CA PRO A 169 -20.90 10.74 28.21
C PRO A 169 -22.19 10.93 27.41
N PHE A 170 -22.65 12.18 27.26
CA PHE A 170 -23.98 12.49 26.72
C PHE A 170 -23.94 13.18 25.34
N SER A 171 -22.75 13.39 24.77
CA SER A 171 -22.57 14.00 23.45
C SER A 171 -21.32 13.46 22.76
N GLU A 172 -21.32 13.35 21.43
CA GLU A 172 -20.11 13.05 20.65
C GLU A 172 -18.99 14.09 20.84
N LYS A 173 -19.35 15.32 21.22
CA LYS A 173 -18.40 16.41 21.48
C LYS A 173 -17.84 16.39 22.91
N ASP A 174 -18.34 15.50 23.75
CA ASP A 174 -17.89 15.32 25.12
C ASP A 174 -16.45 14.79 25.12
N PRO A 175 -15.49 15.47 25.79
CA PRO A 175 -14.12 14.99 25.89
C PRO A 175 -14.00 13.62 26.58
N ILE A 176 -14.97 13.24 27.42
CA ILE A 176 -14.99 11.98 28.15
C ILE A 176 -15.40 10.82 27.23
N MET A 177 -16.13 11.06 26.14
CA MET A 177 -16.58 10.01 25.22
C MET A 177 -15.43 9.12 24.72
N ALA A 178 -14.26 9.69 24.45
CA ALA A 178 -13.08 8.95 24.00
C ALA A 178 -12.38 8.17 25.14
N GLN A 179 -12.49 8.67 26.38
CA GLN A 179 -11.82 8.13 27.55
C GLN A 179 -12.69 7.19 28.38
N PHE A 180 -14.01 7.22 28.16
CA PHE A 180 -14.96 6.43 28.93
C PHE A 180 -14.71 4.93 28.83
N PRO A 181 -14.47 4.34 27.63
CA PRO A 181 -14.15 2.92 27.54
C PRO A 181 -12.84 2.56 28.25
N LEU A 182 -11.88 3.48 28.36
CA LEU A 182 -10.59 3.23 29.03
C LEU A 182 -10.75 2.88 30.51
N VAL A 183 -11.83 3.33 31.14
CA VAL A 183 -12.08 2.95 32.54
C VAL A 183 -12.26 1.45 32.70
N LEU A 184 -12.79 0.78 31.67
CA LEU A 184 -12.99 -0.67 31.67
C LEU A 184 -11.67 -1.43 31.54
N ALA A 185 -10.65 -0.82 30.92
CA ALA A 185 -9.29 -1.34 30.90
C ALA A 185 -8.57 -1.22 32.27
N VAL A 186 -9.07 -0.34 33.13
CA VAL A 186 -8.56 -0.16 34.50
C VAL A 186 -9.34 -1.00 35.49
N GLU A 187 -10.66 -1.04 35.36
CA GLU A 187 -11.57 -1.63 36.31
C GLU A 187 -12.80 -2.21 35.58
N PRO A 188 -12.73 -3.49 35.18
CA PRO A 188 -13.77 -4.19 34.43
C PRO A 188 -15.13 -4.22 35.14
N ARG A 189 -15.15 -4.20 36.48
CA ARG A 189 -16.38 -4.27 37.29
C ARG A 189 -17.32 -3.08 37.08
N LEU A 190 -16.88 -2.04 36.38
CA LEU A 190 -17.73 -0.90 36.00
C LEU A 190 -18.65 -1.20 34.81
N LEU A 191 -18.37 -2.25 34.03
CA LEU A 191 -19.11 -2.57 32.81
C LEU A 191 -20.63 -2.70 33.04
N PRO A 192 -21.13 -3.44 34.05
CA PRO A 192 -22.57 -3.58 34.25
C PRO A 192 -23.28 -2.25 34.52
N TYR A 193 -22.64 -1.35 35.26
CA TYR A 193 -23.18 -0.02 35.54
C TYR A 193 -23.17 0.86 34.29
N ALA A 194 -22.10 0.80 33.50
CA ALA A 194 -22.02 1.51 32.23
C ALA A 194 -23.11 1.04 31.24
N VAL A 195 -23.29 -0.27 31.07
CA VAL A 195 -24.32 -0.85 30.20
C VAL A 195 -25.72 -0.46 30.67
N THR A 196 -25.98 -0.50 31.98
CA THR A 196 -27.26 -0.04 32.57
C THR A 196 -27.54 1.43 32.26
N ASN A 197 -26.49 2.25 32.10
CA ASN A 197 -26.61 3.67 31.73
C ASN A 197 -26.71 3.91 30.22
N GLY A 198 -26.76 2.86 29.40
CA GLY A 198 -26.90 2.94 27.94
C GLY A 198 -25.57 2.91 27.18
N PHE A 199 -24.46 2.52 27.82
CA PHE A 199 -23.21 2.25 27.11
C PHE A 199 -23.35 0.96 26.30
N ASN A 200 -23.04 1.02 25.00
CA ASN A 200 -22.98 -0.15 24.14
C ASN A 200 -21.54 -0.38 23.70
N MET A 201 -21.04 -1.59 23.92
CA MET A 201 -19.70 -1.98 23.50
C MET A 201 -19.75 -2.48 22.05
N ASP A 202 -19.00 -1.84 21.17
CA ASP A 202 -18.78 -2.35 19.81
C ASP A 202 -17.42 -3.07 19.71
N GLU A 203 -17.22 -3.78 18.60
CA GLU A 203 -15.99 -4.53 18.34
C GLU A 203 -14.72 -3.67 18.43
N LYS A 204 -14.79 -2.41 18.01
CA LYS A 204 -13.66 -1.48 18.02
C LYS A 204 -13.32 -1.05 19.44
N TYR A 205 -14.33 -0.77 20.26
CA TYR A 205 -14.14 -0.46 21.67
C TYR A 205 -13.63 -1.67 22.45
N ARG A 206 -14.11 -2.88 22.14
CA ARG A 206 -13.56 -4.13 22.72
C ARG A 206 -12.06 -4.22 22.49
N ASP A 207 -11.62 -4.14 21.24
CA ASP A 207 -10.19 -4.24 20.89
C ASP A 207 -9.39 -3.10 21.55
N PHE A 208 -9.89 -1.87 21.54
CA PHE A 208 -9.23 -0.73 22.19
C PHE A 208 -9.07 -0.92 23.71
N VAL A 209 -10.10 -1.43 24.39
CA VAL A 209 -10.06 -1.73 25.83
C VAL A 209 -8.98 -2.77 26.11
N PHE A 210 -8.95 -3.87 25.37
CA PHE A 210 -7.90 -4.87 25.52
C PHE A 210 -6.52 -4.30 25.20
N ARG A 211 -6.35 -3.53 24.14
CA ARG A 211 -5.05 -2.89 23.85
C ARG A 211 -4.53 -2.09 25.04
N LYS A 212 -5.44 -1.36 25.70
CA LYS A 212 -5.13 -0.53 26.87
C LYS A 212 -4.91 -1.31 28.15
N MET A 213 -5.51 -2.49 28.29
CA MET A 213 -5.16 -3.41 29.39
C MET A 213 -3.72 -3.90 29.30
N PHE A 214 -3.26 -4.18 28.07
CA PHE A 214 -1.92 -4.69 27.79
C PHE A 214 -0.87 -3.59 27.53
N GLU A 215 -1.22 -2.31 27.61
CA GLU A 215 -0.29 -1.19 27.37
C GLU A 215 0.89 -1.21 28.34
N SER A 216 2.12 -1.16 27.81
CA SER A 216 3.33 -1.10 28.62
C SER A 216 3.42 0.25 29.36
N SER A 217 3.53 0.20 30.69
CA SER A 217 3.71 1.41 31.52
C SER A 217 4.84 1.22 32.51
N THR A 218 5.91 1.99 32.35
CA THR A 218 7.08 1.99 33.22
C THR A 218 6.81 2.50 34.63
N LEU A 219 5.65 3.16 34.84
CA LEU A 219 5.24 3.76 36.11
C LEU A 219 4.20 2.92 36.86
N SER A 220 3.75 1.80 36.28
CA SER A 220 2.66 1.00 36.82
C SER A 220 3.19 -0.29 37.45
N ASP A 221 2.78 -0.58 38.69
CA ASP A 221 3.07 -1.84 39.39
C ASP A 221 2.20 -3.02 38.91
N ARG A 222 1.68 -2.96 37.66
CA ARG A 222 0.79 -4.00 37.13
C ARG A 222 1.58 -5.27 36.85
N THR A 223 1.12 -6.38 37.41
CA THR A 223 1.66 -7.72 37.14
C THR A 223 0.92 -8.40 36.00
N ALA A 224 1.52 -9.47 35.46
CA ALA A 224 0.89 -10.28 34.41
C ALA A 224 -0.44 -10.92 34.88
N GLU A 225 -0.49 -11.33 36.15
CA GLU A 225 -1.69 -11.89 36.79
C GLU A 225 -2.80 -10.86 36.88
N THR A 226 -2.48 -9.61 37.26
CA THR A 226 -3.46 -8.53 37.33
C THR A 226 -4.10 -8.26 35.96
N ILE A 227 -3.30 -8.29 34.88
CA ILE A 227 -3.81 -8.13 33.51
C ILE A 227 -4.72 -9.31 33.14
N ALA A 228 -4.27 -10.55 33.41
CA ALA A 228 -5.06 -11.74 33.10
C ALA A 228 -6.38 -11.79 33.88
N ASP A 229 -6.38 -11.42 35.15
CA ASP A 229 -7.59 -11.36 35.99
C ASP A 229 -8.57 -10.29 35.50
N ASN A 230 -8.08 -9.13 35.05
CA ASN A 230 -8.92 -8.11 34.44
C ASN A 230 -9.56 -8.60 33.13
N VAL A 231 -8.82 -9.33 32.31
CA VAL A 231 -9.36 -9.94 31.09
C VAL A 231 -10.45 -10.95 31.44
N ARG A 232 -10.19 -11.87 32.37
CA ARG A 232 -11.17 -12.88 32.82
C ARG A 232 -12.43 -12.23 33.38
N GLU A 233 -12.27 -11.21 34.22
CA GLU A 233 -13.42 -10.52 34.81
C GLU A 233 -14.26 -9.84 33.74
N LEU A 234 -13.64 -9.21 32.74
CA LEU A 234 -14.36 -8.58 31.64
C LEU A 234 -15.13 -9.61 30.79
N CYS A 235 -14.50 -10.74 30.46
CA CYS A 235 -15.13 -11.84 29.72
C CYS A 235 -16.26 -12.51 30.53
N ARG A 236 -16.12 -12.56 31.86
CA ARG A 236 -17.16 -13.08 32.77
C ARG A 236 -18.38 -12.16 32.84
N LEU A 237 -18.17 -10.84 32.79
CA LEU A 237 -19.23 -9.84 32.88
C LEU A 237 -20.01 -9.70 31.58
N ASP A 238 -19.38 -9.93 30.43
CA ASP A 238 -20.02 -9.86 29.11
C ASP A 238 -19.41 -10.90 28.16
N PRO A 239 -20.17 -11.91 27.70
CA PRO A 239 -19.69 -12.93 26.78
C PRO A 239 -19.23 -12.42 25.41
N SER A 240 -19.63 -11.20 25.01
CA SER A 240 -19.16 -10.56 23.78
C SER A 240 -17.72 -10.01 23.91
N MET A 241 -17.21 -9.95 25.14
CA MET A 241 -15.84 -9.54 25.45
C MET A 241 -14.92 -10.75 25.41
N PHE A 242 -13.98 -10.72 24.46
CA PHE A 242 -12.91 -11.70 24.34
C PHE A 242 -11.69 -11.05 23.69
N LEU A 243 -10.50 -11.56 23.99
CA LEU A 243 -9.28 -11.09 23.34
C LEU A 243 -9.27 -11.57 21.89
N SER A 244 -9.18 -10.66 20.91
CA SER A 244 -9.15 -10.99 19.49
C SER A 244 -7.75 -11.41 19.02
N ARG A 245 -7.67 -12.13 17.89
CA ARG A 245 -6.40 -12.48 17.23
C ARG A 245 -5.64 -11.23 16.79
N THR A 246 -6.37 -10.16 16.45
CA THR A 246 -5.81 -8.83 16.12
C THR A 246 -4.95 -8.31 17.27
N VAL A 247 -5.55 -8.16 18.46
CA VAL A 247 -4.87 -7.58 19.63
C VAL A 247 -3.78 -8.52 20.14
N ALA A 248 -4.01 -9.83 20.14
CA ALA A 248 -2.98 -10.79 20.51
C ALA A 248 -1.75 -10.73 19.57
N GLY A 249 -1.95 -10.58 18.26
CA GLY A 249 -0.85 -10.35 17.31
C GLY A 249 -0.08 -9.06 17.60
N GLU A 250 -0.79 -7.98 17.94
CA GLU A 250 -0.17 -6.70 18.32
C GLU A 250 0.67 -6.81 19.61
N ILE A 251 0.19 -7.58 20.60
CA ILE A 251 0.93 -7.89 21.84
C ILE A 251 2.18 -8.72 21.50
N CYS A 252 2.06 -9.75 20.66
CA CYS A 252 3.20 -10.55 20.21
C CYS A 252 4.27 -9.69 19.52
N MET A 253 3.87 -8.67 18.74
CA MET A 253 4.81 -7.73 18.09
C MET A 253 5.59 -6.85 19.07
N GLU A 254 5.19 -6.78 20.34
CA GLU A 254 5.89 -6.08 21.41
C GLU A 254 6.46 -7.01 22.49
N ALA A 255 6.46 -8.33 22.29
CA ALA A 255 6.80 -9.33 23.30
C ALA A 255 8.14 -9.06 24.02
N ARG A 256 9.16 -8.57 23.30
CA ARG A 256 10.46 -8.21 23.87
C ARG A 256 10.47 -6.88 24.66
N HIS A 257 9.61 -5.93 24.30
CA HIS A 257 9.58 -4.60 24.92
C HIS A 257 8.51 -4.49 26.02
N ASN A 258 7.54 -5.42 26.02
CA ASN A 258 6.44 -5.50 26.97
C ASN A 258 6.33 -6.94 27.51
N GLU A 259 7.32 -7.33 28.31
CA GLU A 259 7.40 -8.68 28.89
C GLU A 259 6.20 -9.00 29.79
N VAL A 260 5.67 -8.01 30.51
CA VAL A 260 4.51 -8.18 31.40
C VAL A 260 3.25 -8.50 30.60
N GLY A 261 2.95 -7.71 29.56
CA GLY A 261 1.79 -7.96 28.69
C GLY A 261 1.88 -9.28 27.94
N TYR A 262 3.06 -9.64 27.45
CA TYR A 262 3.28 -10.93 26.79
C TYR A 262 3.20 -12.12 27.76
N SER A 263 3.69 -11.96 28.99
CA SER A 263 3.53 -12.98 30.04
C SER A 263 2.05 -13.19 30.41
N ALA A 264 1.26 -12.11 30.49
CA ALA A 264 -0.18 -12.18 30.71
C ALA A 264 -0.89 -12.93 29.56
N LEU A 265 -0.50 -12.67 28.32
CA LEU A 265 -1.02 -13.40 27.15
C LEU A 265 -0.73 -14.91 27.23
N LYS A 266 0.50 -15.28 27.63
CA LYS A 266 0.86 -16.69 27.86
C LYS A 266 0.08 -17.32 29.01
N LEU A 267 -0.15 -16.60 30.10
CA LEU A 267 -0.97 -17.07 31.20
C LEU A 267 -2.40 -17.38 30.74
N LEU A 268 -3.03 -16.47 29.98
CA LEU A 268 -4.38 -16.66 29.42
C LEU A 268 -4.45 -17.83 28.44
N ALA A 269 -3.41 -18.03 27.62
CA ALA A 269 -3.32 -19.19 26.73
C ALA A 269 -3.25 -20.51 27.53
N ASN A 270 -2.41 -20.56 28.57
CA ASN A 270 -2.23 -21.75 29.40
C ASN A 270 -3.48 -22.09 30.24
N SER A 271 -4.29 -21.11 30.61
CA SER A 271 -5.55 -21.32 31.32
C SER A 271 -6.74 -21.62 30.41
N GLY A 272 -6.57 -21.54 29.08
CA GLY A 272 -7.66 -21.80 28.12
C GLY A 272 -8.67 -20.66 28.01
N ASP A 273 -8.29 -19.43 28.41
CA ASP A 273 -9.17 -18.25 28.35
C ASP A 273 -9.21 -17.60 26.96
N LEU A 274 -8.38 -18.07 26.02
CA LEU A 274 -8.34 -17.58 24.63
C LEU A 274 -9.25 -18.42 23.74
N LEU A 275 -9.96 -17.78 22.81
CA LEU A 275 -10.80 -18.45 21.80
C LEU A 275 -9.99 -19.00 20.61
N PHE A 276 -8.65 -18.98 20.69
CA PHE A 276 -7.74 -19.45 19.66
C PHE A 276 -6.45 -19.98 20.28
N GLU A 277 -5.75 -20.82 19.53
CA GLU A 277 -4.45 -21.34 19.91
C GLU A 277 -3.34 -20.32 19.67
N LEU A 278 -2.67 -19.90 20.74
CA LEU A 278 -1.55 -18.95 20.67
C LEU A 278 -0.40 -19.43 19.77
N PRO A 279 0.01 -20.72 19.76
CA PRO A 279 1.04 -21.21 18.84
C PRO A 279 0.66 -21.02 17.36
N THR A 280 -0.59 -21.31 16.99
CA THR A 280 -1.09 -21.13 15.63
C THR A 280 -1.12 -19.66 15.24
N LEU A 281 -1.52 -18.77 16.16
CA LEU A 281 -1.48 -17.33 15.93
C LEU A 281 -0.05 -16.83 15.67
N VAL A 282 0.94 -17.30 16.45
CA VAL A 282 2.34 -16.91 16.29
C VAL A 282 2.90 -17.42 14.97
N GLU A 283 2.58 -18.65 14.57
CA GLU A 283 2.94 -19.20 13.26
C GLU A 283 2.37 -18.33 12.12
N ASP A 284 1.08 -18.01 12.15
CA ASP A 284 0.42 -17.17 11.15
C ASP A 284 1.02 -15.76 11.12
N LEU A 285 1.32 -15.17 12.29
CA LEU A 285 1.96 -13.87 12.41
C LEU A 285 3.35 -13.87 11.75
N ILE A 286 4.19 -14.88 12.00
CA ILE A 286 5.53 -14.97 11.41
C ILE A 286 5.44 -15.09 9.87
N LYS A 287 4.47 -15.86 9.35
CA LYS A 287 4.26 -16.00 7.89
C LYS A 287 4.01 -14.67 7.19
N LEU A 288 3.35 -13.70 7.86
CA LEU A 288 3.10 -12.36 7.29
C LEU A 288 4.39 -11.60 6.94
N PHE A 289 5.51 -11.89 7.61
CA PHE A 289 6.78 -11.17 7.39
C PHE A 289 7.55 -11.64 6.16
N LEU A 290 7.19 -12.76 5.54
CA LEU A 290 7.82 -13.22 4.30
C LEU A 290 7.75 -12.15 3.20
N LYS A 291 6.60 -11.47 3.10
CA LYS A 291 6.33 -10.48 2.05
C LYS A 291 6.52 -9.03 2.52
N THR A 292 7.12 -8.81 3.69
CA THR A 292 7.13 -7.48 4.30
C THR A 292 8.52 -6.96 4.54
N ARG A 293 8.80 -5.76 4.04
CA ARG A 293 10.08 -5.06 4.24
C ARG A 293 10.42 -4.81 5.72
N SER A 294 9.45 -4.80 6.62
CA SER A 294 9.69 -4.72 8.07
C SER A 294 10.59 -5.84 8.60
N LEU A 295 10.74 -6.96 7.88
CA LEU A 295 11.71 -8.02 8.17
C LEU A 295 13.17 -7.53 8.12
N THR A 296 13.48 -6.42 7.45
CA THR A 296 14.83 -5.83 7.44
C THR A 296 15.14 -5.00 8.69
N LEU A 297 14.15 -4.76 9.57
CA LEU A 297 14.33 -3.98 10.79
C LEU A 297 14.88 -4.86 11.92
N SER A 298 15.95 -4.40 12.58
CA SER A 298 16.61 -5.15 13.66
C SER A 298 15.67 -5.46 14.84
N SER A 299 14.81 -4.49 15.23
CA SER A 299 13.81 -4.70 16.29
C SER A 299 12.84 -5.84 15.97
N THR A 300 12.29 -5.85 14.75
CA THR A 300 11.42 -6.92 14.24
C THR A 300 12.13 -8.27 14.25
N GLN A 301 13.37 -8.33 13.73
CA GLN A 301 14.15 -9.57 13.66
C GLN A 301 14.43 -10.18 15.03
N VAL A 302 14.69 -9.36 16.05
CA VAL A 302 14.88 -9.89 17.41
C VAL A 302 13.55 -10.36 18.00
N ASN A 303 12.46 -9.62 17.78
CA ASN A 303 11.15 -9.99 18.29
C ASN A 303 10.63 -11.31 17.67
N LEU A 304 10.76 -11.50 16.36
CA LEU A 304 10.36 -12.74 15.69
C LEU A 304 11.16 -13.96 16.19
N ARG A 305 12.46 -13.81 16.44
CA ARG A 305 13.29 -14.87 17.02
C ARG A 305 12.87 -15.20 18.45
N TYR A 306 12.49 -14.20 19.23
CA TYR A 306 11.96 -14.38 20.58
C TYR A 306 10.63 -15.16 20.56
N LEU A 307 9.69 -14.77 19.69
CA LEU A 307 8.42 -15.49 19.52
C LEU A 307 8.63 -16.94 19.06
N PHE A 308 9.53 -17.18 18.11
CA PHE A 308 9.83 -18.53 17.64
C PHE A 308 10.51 -19.41 18.69
N ALA A 309 11.34 -18.83 19.57
CA ALA A 309 11.96 -19.56 20.67
C ALA A 309 10.91 -20.07 21.68
N ASP A 310 9.86 -19.27 21.94
CA ASP A 310 8.74 -19.64 22.79
C ASP A 310 7.78 -20.63 22.09
N PHE A 311 7.53 -20.45 20.79
CA PHE A 311 6.62 -21.27 19.98
C PHE A 311 7.29 -21.76 18.69
N PRO A 312 8.10 -22.83 18.76
CA PRO A 312 8.73 -23.41 17.58
C PRO A 312 7.69 -23.99 16.62
N SER A 313 7.88 -23.76 15.32
CA SER A 313 7.04 -24.33 14.25
C SER A 313 7.88 -25.13 13.26
N SER A 314 7.26 -26.16 12.68
CA SER A 314 7.83 -26.98 11.60
C SER A 314 7.46 -26.46 10.21
N ASP A 315 6.68 -25.39 10.12
CA ASP A 315 6.23 -24.82 8.86
C ASP A 315 7.42 -24.27 8.02
N PRO A 316 7.51 -24.61 6.72
CA PRO A 316 8.62 -24.22 5.87
C PRO A 316 8.71 -22.71 5.62
N VAL A 317 7.59 -21.99 5.65
CA VAL A 317 7.55 -20.53 5.52
C VAL A 317 8.09 -19.87 6.79
N VAL A 318 7.64 -20.31 7.96
CA VAL A 318 8.17 -19.83 9.24
C VAL A 318 9.68 -20.07 9.31
N ARG A 319 10.13 -21.28 8.95
CA ARG A 319 11.55 -21.62 8.88
C ARG A 319 12.34 -20.62 8.03
N LEU A 320 11.86 -20.32 6.82
CA LEU A 320 12.52 -19.38 5.92
C LEU A 320 12.57 -17.96 6.51
N VAL A 321 11.46 -17.47 7.09
CA VAL A 321 11.42 -16.14 7.72
C VAL A 321 12.42 -16.05 8.88
N ILE A 322 12.48 -17.07 9.75
CA ILE A 322 13.41 -17.09 10.88
C ILE A 322 14.86 -17.16 10.42
N LEU A 323 15.19 -17.95 9.39
CA LEU A 323 16.52 -17.95 8.79
C LEU A 323 16.87 -16.56 8.22
N LEU A 324 15.94 -15.89 7.54
CA LEU A 324 16.14 -14.53 7.04
C LEU A 324 16.43 -13.55 8.18
N THR A 325 15.81 -13.67 9.35
CA THR A 325 16.14 -12.80 10.49
C THR A 325 17.59 -12.93 10.95
N ALA A 326 18.18 -14.12 10.86
CA ALA A 326 19.59 -14.33 11.19
C ALA A 326 20.51 -13.74 10.12
N PHE A 327 20.29 -14.08 8.85
CA PHE A 327 21.17 -13.71 7.74
C PHE A 327 21.08 -12.23 7.33
N LEU A 328 19.90 -11.60 7.39
CA LEU A 328 19.74 -10.18 7.09
C LEU A 328 20.36 -9.26 8.16
N SER A 329 20.48 -9.76 9.39
CA SER A 329 21.04 -9.03 10.54
C SER A 329 22.57 -8.98 10.59
N VAL A 330 23.26 -9.60 9.62
CA VAL A 330 24.72 -9.65 9.58
C VAL A 330 25.27 -8.46 8.80
N GLU A 331 25.82 -7.51 9.55
CA GLU A 331 26.66 -6.45 9.00
C GLU A 331 28.09 -6.99 8.85
N ARG A 332 28.72 -6.72 7.70
CA ARG A 332 30.14 -6.99 7.51
C ARG A 332 30.89 -5.74 7.95
N GLU A 333 31.55 -5.80 9.09
CA GLU A 333 32.59 -4.82 9.40
C GLU A 333 33.74 -5.01 8.41
N PRO A 334 34.35 -3.92 7.92
CA PRO A 334 35.36 -3.98 6.86
C PRO A 334 36.61 -4.83 7.21
N ASP A 335 36.86 -5.10 8.50
CA ASP A 335 38.10 -5.69 8.99
C ASP A 335 37.97 -7.13 9.57
N THR A 336 36.77 -7.74 9.59
CA THR A 336 36.61 -9.13 10.09
C THR A 336 36.59 -10.19 8.98
N PRO A 337 37.45 -11.23 9.05
CA PRO A 337 37.62 -12.21 7.97
C PRO A 337 36.53 -13.28 7.88
N SER A 338 35.64 -13.43 8.87
CA SER A 338 34.54 -14.42 8.81
C SER A 338 33.31 -14.00 9.61
N CYS A 339 32.14 -14.02 8.96
CA CYS A 339 30.84 -13.77 9.58
C CYS A 339 30.18 -15.02 10.20
N VAL A 340 30.80 -16.19 9.99
CA VAL A 340 30.26 -17.51 10.39
C VAL A 340 30.06 -17.63 11.90
N PRO A 341 31.00 -17.20 12.78
CA PRO A 341 30.80 -17.31 14.23
C PRO A 341 29.58 -16.52 14.72
N SER A 342 29.35 -15.32 14.17
CA SER A 342 28.19 -14.48 14.50
C SER A 342 26.87 -15.10 14.04
N LEU A 343 26.86 -15.73 12.85
CA LEU A 343 25.71 -16.48 12.36
C LEU A 343 25.39 -17.68 13.26
N LYS A 344 26.40 -18.46 13.66
CA LYS A 344 26.23 -19.60 14.59
C LYS A 344 25.62 -19.17 15.91
N ALA A 345 26.17 -18.12 16.52
CA ALA A 345 25.65 -17.60 17.79
C ALA A 345 24.17 -17.18 17.71
N LYS A 346 23.69 -16.76 16.54
CA LYS A 346 22.29 -16.42 16.29
C LYS A 346 21.40 -17.61 15.92
N LEU A 347 21.96 -18.65 15.29
CA LEU A 347 21.24 -19.83 14.79
C LEU A 347 21.14 -20.96 15.82
N GLU A 348 22.17 -21.16 16.65
CA GLU A 348 22.20 -22.20 17.69
C GLU A 348 21.02 -22.11 18.68
N PRO A 349 20.64 -20.91 19.20
CA PRO A 349 19.49 -20.80 20.11
C PRO A 349 18.15 -21.17 19.46
N LEU A 350 18.05 -21.07 18.14
CA LEU A 350 16.80 -21.29 17.39
C LEU A 350 16.50 -22.78 17.15
N LYS A 351 17.46 -23.68 17.37
CA LYS A 351 17.29 -25.14 17.25
C LYS A 351 16.59 -25.59 15.95
N LEU A 352 16.89 -24.92 14.82
CA LEU A 352 16.26 -25.15 13.52
C LEU A 352 16.67 -26.49 12.85
N GLY A 353 17.18 -27.48 13.58
CA GLY A 353 17.74 -28.71 12.98
C GLY A 353 18.89 -28.42 12.00
N PRO A 354 19.28 -29.40 11.16
CA PRO A 354 20.31 -29.18 10.15
C PRO A 354 19.79 -28.19 9.10
N ILE A 355 20.61 -27.19 8.78
CA ILE A 355 20.29 -26.26 7.70
C ILE A 355 20.68 -26.91 6.38
N THR A 356 19.77 -26.91 5.41
CA THR A 356 19.95 -27.61 4.14
C THR A 356 20.47 -26.68 3.04
N SER A 357 20.96 -27.27 1.94
CA SER A 357 21.31 -26.49 0.74
C SER A 357 20.09 -25.74 0.18
N THR A 358 18.91 -26.36 0.21
CA THR A 358 17.64 -25.76 -0.22
C THR A 358 17.30 -24.51 0.60
N ASP A 359 17.51 -24.54 1.92
CA ASP A 359 17.30 -23.37 2.77
C ASP A 359 18.17 -22.17 2.32
N MET A 360 19.44 -22.43 2.02
CA MET A 360 20.37 -21.38 1.55
C MET A 360 19.98 -20.82 0.18
N LEU A 361 19.50 -21.68 -0.73
CA LEU A 361 19.00 -21.25 -2.03
C LEU A 361 17.77 -20.34 -1.89
N ASN A 362 16.83 -20.71 -1.01
CA ASN A 362 15.64 -19.90 -0.72
C ASN A 362 16.02 -18.54 -0.10
N ILE A 363 17.00 -18.50 0.81
CA ILE A 363 17.53 -17.24 1.39
C ILE A 363 18.12 -16.34 0.30
N LEU A 364 18.91 -16.89 -0.63
CA LEU A 364 19.52 -16.12 -1.73
C LEU A 364 18.48 -15.61 -2.74
N ALA A 365 17.44 -16.39 -3.00
CA ALA A 365 16.34 -16.01 -3.88
C ALA A 365 15.45 -14.90 -3.26
N HIS A 366 15.33 -14.84 -1.93
CA HIS A 366 14.41 -13.95 -1.25
C HIS A 366 14.68 -12.45 -1.52
N PRO A 367 13.69 -11.60 -1.88
CA PRO A 367 13.87 -10.21 -2.33
C PRO A 367 14.81 -9.35 -1.48
N PHE A 368 14.68 -9.40 -0.16
CA PHE A 368 15.47 -8.56 0.76
C PHE A 368 16.94 -8.98 0.91
N THR A 369 17.35 -10.12 0.36
CA THR A 369 18.74 -10.59 0.41
C THR A 369 19.60 -9.93 -0.68
N ASP A 370 20.34 -8.89 -0.35
CA ASP A 370 21.23 -8.17 -1.30
C ASP A 370 22.71 -8.57 -1.23
N ARG A 371 23.07 -9.39 -0.24
CA ARG A 371 24.45 -9.83 0.05
C ARG A 371 24.51 -11.35 0.04
N TYR A 372 25.20 -11.94 -0.93
CA TYR A 372 25.38 -13.40 -1.00
C TYR A 372 26.55 -13.91 -0.16
N GLN A 373 27.55 -13.06 0.12
CA GLN A 373 28.80 -13.50 0.75
C GLN A 373 28.60 -14.19 2.12
N PRO A 374 27.78 -13.65 3.06
CA PRO A 374 27.57 -14.32 4.34
C PRO A 374 26.93 -15.70 4.21
N VAL A 375 26.04 -15.84 3.23
CA VAL A 375 25.42 -17.13 2.91
C VAL A 375 26.48 -18.10 2.39
N LEU A 376 27.27 -17.71 1.39
CA LEU A 376 28.31 -18.58 0.83
C LEU A 376 29.40 -18.95 1.83
N ASP A 377 29.79 -18.04 2.73
CA ASP A 377 30.80 -18.32 3.76
C ASP A 377 30.28 -19.35 4.78
N TYR A 378 29.00 -19.27 5.13
CA TYR A 378 28.33 -20.29 5.94
C TYR A 378 28.27 -21.64 5.21
N MET A 379 27.91 -21.63 3.91
CA MET A 379 27.86 -22.85 3.08
C MET A 379 29.23 -23.55 2.98
N LYS A 380 30.32 -22.79 2.87
CA LYS A 380 31.70 -23.34 2.80
C LYS A 380 32.20 -23.94 4.12
N SER A 381 31.62 -23.55 5.25
CA SER A 381 32.10 -23.95 6.57
C SER A 381 31.23 -25.00 7.24
N GLU A 382 29.90 -24.92 7.10
CA GLU A 382 28.96 -25.66 7.94
C GLU A 382 28.05 -26.65 7.22
N LEU A 383 27.80 -26.48 5.91
CA LEU A 383 26.95 -27.42 5.18
C LEU A 383 27.68 -28.73 4.90
N GLU A 384 26.97 -29.85 5.04
CA GLU A 384 27.49 -31.16 4.65
C GLU A 384 27.59 -31.23 3.11
N ASN A 385 28.76 -31.65 2.63
CA ASN A 385 28.99 -31.90 1.21
C ASN A 385 28.46 -33.29 0.80
N SER A 386 28.52 -33.59 -0.49
CA SER A 386 28.10 -34.87 -1.09
C SER A 386 28.83 -36.10 -0.53
N GLU A 387 29.93 -35.91 0.21
CA GLU A 387 30.72 -36.94 0.89
C GLU A 387 30.45 -37.03 2.41
N GLY A 388 29.49 -36.27 2.94
CA GLY A 388 29.17 -36.22 4.38
C GLY A 388 30.18 -35.47 5.25
N LYS A 389 31.11 -34.71 4.66
CA LYS A 389 32.05 -33.83 5.39
C LYS A 389 31.49 -32.41 5.50
N LYS A 390 31.79 -31.73 6.61
CA LYS A 390 31.42 -30.33 6.80
C LYS A 390 32.20 -29.41 5.85
N GLY A 391 31.45 -28.51 5.20
CA GLY A 391 31.93 -27.55 4.22
C GLY A 391 31.76 -28.03 2.77
N LEU A 392 31.02 -27.26 1.97
CA LEU A 392 30.87 -27.52 0.54
C LEU A 392 32.18 -27.31 -0.21
N ASN A 393 32.46 -28.21 -1.16
CA ASN A 393 33.65 -28.11 -1.99
C ASN A 393 33.52 -26.96 -3.00
N GLN A 394 34.64 -26.53 -3.59
CA GLN A 394 34.63 -25.45 -4.58
C GLN A 394 33.76 -25.76 -5.81
N VAL A 395 33.58 -27.04 -6.14
CA VAL A 395 32.70 -27.51 -7.22
C VAL A 395 31.23 -27.30 -6.84
N ASP A 396 30.81 -27.78 -5.66
CA ASP A 396 29.44 -27.64 -5.19
C ASP A 396 29.03 -26.17 -5.04
N ILE A 397 29.95 -25.30 -4.58
CA ILE A 397 29.71 -23.86 -4.48
C ILE A 397 29.49 -23.23 -5.88
N LYS A 398 30.24 -23.66 -6.89
CA LYS A 398 30.03 -23.19 -8.27
C LYS A 398 28.66 -23.63 -8.79
N ASP A 399 28.21 -24.83 -8.44
CA ASP A 399 26.89 -25.34 -8.82
C ASP A 399 25.76 -24.59 -8.11
N VAL A 400 25.91 -24.30 -6.83
CA VAL A 400 24.97 -23.43 -6.08
C VAL A 400 24.88 -22.07 -6.75
N ILE A 401 26.02 -21.41 -7.02
CA ILE A 401 26.06 -20.09 -7.66
C ILE A 401 25.37 -20.13 -9.03
N ARG A 402 25.62 -21.17 -9.83
CA ARG A 402 24.97 -21.41 -11.13
C ARG A 402 23.45 -21.52 -10.98
N ASN A 403 22.96 -22.36 -10.07
CA ASN A 403 21.53 -22.57 -9.83
C ASN A 403 20.84 -21.30 -9.31
N VAL A 404 21.49 -20.58 -8.39
CA VAL A 404 20.99 -19.30 -7.88
C VAL A 404 20.89 -18.28 -9.01
N SER A 405 21.95 -18.10 -9.81
CA SER A 405 21.94 -17.16 -10.92
C SER A 405 20.84 -17.46 -11.94
N MET A 406 20.58 -18.74 -12.24
CA MET A 406 19.46 -19.14 -13.10
C MET A 406 18.11 -18.71 -12.51
N ARG A 407 17.88 -18.91 -11.21
CA ARG A 407 16.63 -18.52 -10.53
C ARG A 407 16.47 -17.01 -10.42
N LEU A 408 17.56 -16.29 -10.13
CA LEU A 408 17.52 -14.83 -10.00
C LEU A 408 17.09 -14.13 -11.31
N LEU A 409 17.27 -14.75 -12.48
CA LEU A 409 16.80 -14.20 -13.76
C LEU A 409 15.27 -14.06 -13.83
N GLU A 410 14.56 -14.99 -13.20
CA GLU A 410 13.08 -15.02 -13.17
C GLU A 410 12.50 -14.05 -12.11
N LEU A 411 13.34 -13.52 -11.21
CA LEU A 411 12.96 -12.63 -10.12
C LEU A 411 13.31 -11.18 -10.45
N ASP A 412 12.31 -10.36 -10.80
CA ASP A 412 12.56 -9.01 -11.31
C ASP A 412 13.42 -8.16 -10.36
N CYS A 413 13.20 -8.20 -9.04
CA CYS A 413 13.89 -7.33 -8.08
C CYS A 413 15.39 -7.61 -7.82
N LYS A 414 16.00 -8.60 -8.49
CA LYS A 414 17.33 -9.15 -8.14
C LYS A 414 18.51 -8.68 -8.99
N GLY A 415 18.34 -7.62 -9.78
CA GLY A 415 19.40 -7.11 -10.67
C GLY A 415 20.71 -6.76 -9.96
N LYS A 416 20.65 -6.21 -8.73
CA LYS A 416 21.86 -5.88 -7.94
C LYS A 416 22.63 -7.11 -7.51
N LEU A 417 21.93 -8.12 -7.00
CA LEU A 417 22.56 -9.34 -6.53
C LEU A 417 23.21 -10.09 -7.69
N LEU A 418 22.47 -10.19 -8.82
CA LEU A 418 22.96 -10.83 -10.02
C LEU A 418 24.18 -10.12 -10.60
N LYS A 419 24.20 -8.78 -10.60
CA LYS A 419 25.39 -7.99 -10.94
C LYS A 419 26.60 -8.35 -10.11
N LYS A 420 26.47 -8.41 -8.77
CA LYS A 420 27.60 -8.75 -7.88
C LYS A 420 28.09 -10.18 -8.07
N LEU A 421 27.21 -11.12 -8.41
CA LEU A 421 27.59 -12.50 -8.75
C LEU A 421 28.32 -12.57 -10.10
N TYR A 422 27.84 -11.81 -11.08
CA TYR A 422 28.47 -11.68 -12.40
C TYR A 422 29.88 -11.09 -12.31
N ASP A 423 30.04 -9.99 -11.55
CA ASP A 423 31.34 -9.33 -11.36
C ASP A 423 32.33 -10.21 -10.57
N GLY A 424 31.83 -11.03 -9.64
CA GLY A 424 32.66 -11.89 -8.77
C GLY A 424 33.04 -13.26 -9.38
N HIS A 425 32.30 -13.75 -10.37
CA HIS A 425 32.46 -15.10 -10.91
C HIS A 425 32.38 -15.13 -12.44
N SER A 426 33.51 -15.36 -13.12
CA SER A 426 33.61 -15.36 -14.58
C SER A 426 32.73 -16.41 -15.29
N SER A 427 32.42 -17.53 -14.64
CA SER A 427 31.58 -18.61 -15.17
C SER A 427 30.10 -18.23 -15.29
N ILE A 428 29.67 -17.14 -14.64
CA ILE A 428 28.25 -16.71 -14.65
C ILE A 428 27.85 -16.08 -15.97
N HIS A 429 28.78 -15.45 -16.69
CA HIS A 429 28.49 -14.88 -18.01
C HIS A 429 27.96 -15.95 -18.98
N GLU A 430 28.71 -17.05 -19.16
CA GLU A 430 28.30 -18.14 -20.04
C GLU A 430 27.02 -18.83 -19.56
N THR A 431 26.85 -18.95 -18.24
CA THR A 431 25.65 -19.52 -17.63
C THR A 431 24.40 -18.70 -17.96
N ILE A 432 24.45 -17.37 -17.80
CA ILE A 432 23.33 -16.48 -18.10
C ILE A 432 23.00 -16.54 -19.59
N VAL A 433 24.01 -16.44 -20.46
CA VAL A 433 23.83 -16.52 -21.92
C VAL A 433 23.15 -17.83 -22.31
N ARG A 434 23.72 -18.97 -21.88
CA ARG A 434 23.18 -20.30 -22.20
C ARG A 434 21.76 -20.48 -21.66
N THR A 435 21.52 -20.13 -20.38
CA THR A 435 20.20 -20.29 -19.76
C THR A 435 19.12 -19.47 -20.47
N VAL A 436 19.39 -18.20 -20.79
CA VAL A 436 18.39 -17.33 -21.42
C VAL A 436 18.12 -17.75 -22.86
N MET A 437 19.16 -18.15 -23.61
CA MET A 437 18.98 -18.60 -24.99
C MET A 437 18.30 -19.96 -25.08
N ASP A 438 18.62 -20.91 -24.19
CA ASP A 438 18.10 -22.29 -24.25
C ASP A 438 16.71 -22.42 -23.61
N LYS A 439 16.49 -21.80 -22.44
CA LYS A 439 15.26 -21.98 -21.63
C LYS A 439 14.21 -20.89 -21.87
N HIS A 440 14.62 -19.67 -22.22
CA HIS A 440 13.73 -18.51 -22.23
C HIS A 440 13.45 -17.96 -23.63
N GLN A 441 13.89 -18.62 -24.69
CA GLN A 441 13.50 -18.21 -26.04
C GLN A 441 12.04 -18.59 -26.32
N VAL A 442 11.20 -17.59 -26.60
CA VAL A 442 9.80 -17.81 -26.96
C VAL A 442 9.68 -18.07 -28.46
N LYS A 443 9.30 -19.30 -28.81
CA LYS A 443 8.94 -19.72 -30.17
C LYS A 443 7.42 -19.89 -30.26
N PHE A 444 6.86 -19.75 -31.46
CA PHE A 444 5.42 -19.96 -31.66
C PHE A 444 4.95 -21.36 -31.23
N ASP A 445 5.79 -22.37 -31.43
CA ASP A 445 5.49 -23.77 -31.04
C ASP A 445 5.39 -23.97 -29.51
N ASN A 446 5.97 -23.06 -28.72
CA ASN A 446 5.96 -23.11 -27.26
C ASN A 446 4.75 -22.35 -26.66
N LEU A 447 3.91 -21.71 -27.49
CA LEU A 447 2.72 -20.99 -27.05
C LEU A 447 1.50 -21.92 -27.02
N PRO A 448 0.50 -21.65 -26.15
CA PRO A 448 -0.77 -22.34 -26.18
C PRO A 448 -1.43 -22.24 -27.56
N ASN A 449 -2.24 -23.23 -27.92
CA ASN A 449 -2.99 -23.19 -29.17
C ASN A 449 -3.88 -21.94 -29.21
N SER A 450 -3.85 -21.17 -30.30
CA SER A 450 -4.61 -19.93 -30.49
C SER A 450 -6.14 -20.09 -30.37
N GLU A 451 -6.64 -21.32 -30.43
CA GLU A 451 -8.05 -21.67 -30.25
C GLU A 451 -8.42 -21.84 -28.77
N ASP A 452 -7.46 -22.11 -27.89
CA ASP A 452 -7.66 -22.21 -26.44
C ASP A 452 -7.54 -20.83 -25.78
N ILE A 453 -8.68 -20.12 -25.71
CA ILE A 453 -8.76 -18.76 -25.19
C ILE A 453 -8.32 -18.68 -23.73
N GLU A 454 -8.60 -19.71 -22.93
CA GLU A 454 -8.30 -19.71 -21.49
C GLU A 454 -6.80 -19.92 -21.25
N ALA A 455 -6.18 -20.89 -21.93
CA ALA A 455 -4.73 -21.08 -21.89
C ALA A 455 -3.97 -19.85 -22.44
N CYS A 456 -4.47 -19.23 -23.53
CA CYS A 456 -3.90 -17.99 -24.06
C CYS A 456 -4.04 -16.80 -23.10
N ARG A 457 -5.08 -16.74 -22.26
CA ARG A 457 -5.27 -15.69 -21.24
C ARG A 457 -4.39 -15.91 -20.01
N SER A 458 -4.21 -17.16 -19.58
CA SER A 458 -3.42 -17.51 -18.39
C SER A 458 -1.91 -17.54 -18.66
N TYR A 459 -1.47 -17.73 -19.90
CA TYR A 459 -0.04 -17.78 -20.26
C TYR A 459 0.78 -16.61 -19.70
N ARG A 460 1.95 -16.86 -19.12
CA ARG A 460 2.88 -15.80 -18.69
C ARG A 460 4.29 -16.23 -19.05
N ALA A 461 5.04 -15.32 -19.64
CA ALA A 461 6.43 -15.56 -19.96
C ALA A 461 7.25 -15.61 -18.65
N SER A 462 8.33 -16.39 -18.60
CA SER A 462 9.06 -16.67 -17.35
C SER A 462 9.81 -15.47 -16.77
N LEU A 463 10.41 -14.64 -17.63
CA LEU A 463 11.13 -13.40 -17.28
C LEU A 463 10.19 -12.17 -17.25
N CYS A 464 10.64 -11.07 -16.62
CA CYS A 464 9.92 -9.78 -16.59
C CYS A 464 8.48 -9.84 -16.04
N LYS A 465 8.18 -10.78 -15.14
CA LYS A 465 6.85 -10.89 -14.51
C LYS A 465 6.56 -9.64 -13.67
N ASP A 466 5.40 -9.03 -13.89
CA ASP A 466 4.91 -7.96 -13.04
C ASP A 466 4.24 -8.57 -11.79
N ASN A 467 5.05 -8.82 -10.76
CA ASN A 467 4.56 -9.38 -9.50
C ASN A 467 3.85 -8.34 -8.61
N GLY A 468 3.69 -7.08 -9.07
CA GLY A 468 3.12 -6.00 -8.25
C GLY A 468 1.66 -5.67 -8.49
N PHE A 469 1.11 -6.03 -9.64
CA PHE A 469 -0.24 -5.59 -10.04
C PHE A 469 -1.34 -6.64 -9.85
N PHE A 470 -0.99 -7.92 -9.78
CA PHE A 470 -1.95 -9.01 -9.58
C PHE A 470 -1.35 -9.96 -8.55
N GLY A 471 -2.11 -10.31 -7.52
CA GLY A 471 -1.69 -11.00 -6.28
C GLY A 471 -1.06 -12.39 -6.42
N ASN A 472 -0.36 -12.69 -7.51
CA ASN A 472 0.49 -13.85 -7.66
C ASN A 472 1.65 -13.74 -6.70
N THR A 473 1.61 -14.58 -5.68
CA THR A 473 2.70 -14.76 -4.73
C THR A 473 3.96 -15.18 -5.50
N PRO A 474 5.08 -14.46 -5.41
CA PRO A 474 6.32 -14.96 -5.97
C PRO A 474 6.65 -16.27 -5.26
N ASP A 475 6.86 -17.34 -6.02
CA ASP A 475 7.28 -18.61 -5.45
C ASP A 475 8.74 -18.47 -4.98
N TYR A 476 8.92 -18.26 -3.67
CA TYR A 476 10.24 -18.10 -3.07
C TYR A 476 10.91 -19.44 -2.76
N PHE A 477 10.19 -20.57 -2.95
CA PHE A 477 10.73 -21.90 -2.76
C PHE A 477 11.32 -22.42 -4.07
N VAL A 478 12.48 -23.08 -3.98
CA VAL A 478 13.28 -23.54 -5.13
C VAL A 478 12.87 -24.93 -5.64
N VAL A 479 11.96 -25.65 -4.95
CA VAL A 479 11.50 -27.00 -5.31
C VAL A 479 9.97 -27.02 -5.46
N GLU A 480 9.49 -27.57 -6.59
CA GLU A 480 8.08 -27.67 -6.98
C GLU A 480 7.19 -28.33 -5.91
N ASN A 481 6.05 -27.71 -5.63
CA ASN A 481 4.82 -28.46 -5.41
C ASN A 481 4.06 -28.52 -6.74
N SER A 482 4.12 -29.69 -7.39
CA SER A 482 3.16 -30.08 -8.42
C SER A 482 1.86 -30.49 -7.73
N SER A 483 0.89 -29.58 -7.58
CA SER A 483 -0.54 -29.92 -7.51
C SER A 483 -1.40 -28.67 -7.34
N ASN A 484 -2.42 -28.58 -8.20
CA ASN A 484 -3.55 -27.67 -8.13
C ASN A 484 -4.00 -27.37 -6.69
N GLY A 485 -3.87 -26.12 -6.29
CA GLY A 485 -4.62 -25.52 -5.20
C GLY A 485 -5.38 -24.34 -5.77
N GLU A 486 -6.68 -24.52 -5.99
CA GLU A 486 -7.58 -23.41 -6.26
C GLU A 486 -7.54 -22.48 -5.04
N THR A 487 -6.94 -21.30 -5.18
CA THR A 487 -7.09 -20.25 -4.19
C THR A 487 -8.47 -19.64 -4.38
N GLU A 488 -9.43 -20.07 -3.57
CA GLU A 488 -10.77 -19.49 -3.54
C GLU A 488 -10.68 -17.97 -3.36
N LEU A 489 -11.33 -17.28 -4.29
CA LEU A 489 -11.42 -15.83 -4.36
C LEU A 489 -12.52 -15.40 -3.38
N GLU A 490 -12.18 -15.13 -2.12
CA GLU A 490 -13.13 -14.51 -1.19
C GLU A 490 -13.50 -13.10 -1.68
N THR A 491 -14.66 -13.05 -2.32
CA THR A 491 -15.29 -11.83 -2.80
C THR A 491 -16.02 -11.22 -1.60
N ILE A 492 -15.46 -10.16 -1.02
CA ILE A 492 -16.13 -9.39 0.04
C ILE A 492 -17.30 -8.62 -0.58
N SER A 493 -18.45 -9.28 -0.70
CA SER A 493 -19.74 -8.66 -0.95
C SER A 493 -20.78 -9.22 0.00
N ASP A 494 -20.93 -8.58 1.17
CA ASP A 494 -22.23 -8.40 1.81
C ASP A 494 -22.09 -7.59 3.11
N VAL A 495 -22.42 -6.29 3.05
CA VAL A 495 -22.70 -5.49 4.25
C VAL A 495 -23.97 -4.69 4.01
N CYS A 496 -25.09 -5.40 4.02
CA CYS A 496 -26.41 -4.83 4.24
C CYS A 496 -27.33 -5.92 4.80
N LYS A 497 -27.23 -6.17 6.12
CA LYS A 497 -28.35 -6.58 6.99
C LYS A 497 -27.90 -6.53 8.45
N GLY A 498 -28.66 -5.79 9.24
CA GLY A 498 -28.54 -5.77 10.70
C GLY A 498 -29.09 -7.06 11.32
N SER A 499 -28.68 -7.25 12.58
CA SER A 499 -28.87 -8.40 13.47
C SER A 499 -28.01 -9.63 13.13
N SER A 500 -26.80 -9.68 13.69
CA SER A 500 -26.02 -10.92 13.80
C SER A 500 -26.57 -11.76 14.96
N SER A 501 -26.96 -12.99 14.64
CA SER A 501 -27.04 -14.09 15.59
C SER A 501 -25.65 -14.41 16.14
N VAL A 502 -25.61 -14.94 17.37
CA VAL A 502 -24.41 -15.16 18.21
C VAL A 502 -23.43 -16.23 17.64
N ASP A 503 -23.74 -16.87 16.52
CA ASP A 503 -23.05 -18.09 16.07
C ASP A 503 -21.81 -17.90 15.18
N ASN A 504 -21.38 -16.66 14.87
CA ASN A 504 -20.12 -16.41 14.16
C ASN A 504 -19.35 -15.25 14.82
N LEU A 505 -18.69 -15.52 15.94
CA LEU A 505 -17.76 -14.57 16.55
C LEU A 505 -16.51 -14.45 15.65
N GLU A 506 -16.44 -13.36 14.87
CA GLU A 506 -15.26 -13.04 14.07
C GLU A 506 -14.08 -12.74 15.02
N LEU A 507 -13.05 -13.59 14.99
CA LEU A 507 -11.89 -13.50 15.89
C LEU A 507 -10.88 -12.40 15.47
N GLY A 508 -11.17 -11.68 14.38
CA GLY A 508 -10.36 -10.60 13.82
C GLY A 508 -9.13 -11.07 13.03
N PRO A 509 -8.64 -10.27 12.06
CA PRO A 509 -7.44 -10.58 11.28
C PRO A 509 -6.15 -10.31 12.05
N ILE A 510 -5.09 -11.07 11.75
CA ILE A 510 -3.76 -10.84 12.35
C ILE A 510 -3.05 -9.68 11.64
N GLY A 511 -2.65 -8.67 12.40
CA GLY A 511 -1.87 -7.53 11.94
C GLY A 511 -0.37 -7.66 12.24
N ARG A 512 0.45 -6.86 11.53
CA ARG A 512 1.91 -6.77 11.74
C ARG A 512 2.32 -5.59 12.64
N GLU A 513 1.35 -4.80 13.06
CA GLU A 513 1.59 -3.57 13.81
C GLU A 513 1.77 -3.86 15.29
N ALA A 514 2.63 -3.07 15.93
CA ALA A 514 2.88 -3.18 17.36
C ALA A 514 1.73 -2.53 18.16
N LEU A 515 1.44 -3.07 19.34
CA LEU A 515 0.38 -2.59 20.24
C LEU A 515 0.40 -1.07 20.47
N THR A 516 1.54 -0.51 20.82
CA THR A 516 1.77 0.92 21.07
C THR A 516 1.52 1.75 19.79
N THR A 517 1.80 1.20 18.61
CA THR A 517 1.52 1.90 17.34
C THR A 517 0.01 2.02 17.12
N MET A 518 -0.73 0.95 17.39
CA MET A 518 -2.18 0.93 17.25
C MET A 518 -2.86 1.83 18.29
N ILE A 519 -2.41 1.78 19.54
CA ILE A 519 -2.86 2.69 20.60
C ILE A 519 -2.65 4.16 20.19
N ASN A 520 -1.44 4.52 19.76
CA ASN A 520 -1.14 5.90 19.35
C ASN A 520 -1.99 6.36 18.17
N ARG A 521 -2.26 5.47 17.19
CA ARG A 521 -3.15 5.80 16.07
C ARG A 521 -4.56 6.08 16.57
N GLU A 522 -5.10 5.23 17.43
CA GLU A 522 -6.45 5.38 17.98
C GLU A 522 -6.59 6.62 18.88
N GLU A 523 -5.52 7.01 19.59
CA GLU A 523 -5.47 8.24 20.39
C GLU A 523 -5.27 9.51 19.55
N GLN A 524 -4.52 9.44 18.44
CA GLN A 524 -4.21 10.59 17.58
C GLN A 524 -5.37 11.00 16.67
N PHE A 525 -6.33 10.11 16.38
CA PHE A 525 -7.54 10.48 15.67
C PHE A 525 -8.61 11.01 16.65
N PRO A 526 -8.81 12.34 16.77
CA PRO A 526 -9.94 12.84 17.55
C PRO A 526 -11.23 12.28 16.97
N ALA A 527 -12.16 11.88 17.86
CA ALA A 527 -13.49 11.36 17.57
C ALA A 527 -14.33 12.20 16.58
N ARG A 528 -13.87 13.40 16.20
CA ARG A 528 -14.51 14.33 15.25
C ARG A 528 -14.52 13.86 13.80
N SER A 529 -13.74 12.83 13.44
CA SER A 529 -13.76 12.24 12.10
C SER A 529 -14.20 10.77 12.11
N ARG A 530 -15.17 10.40 12.96
CA ARG A 530 -15.86 9.11 12.87
C ARG A 530 -17.04 9.13 11.89
N ARG A 531 -16.98 9.96 10.82
CA ARG A 531 -17.73 9.60 9.62
C ARG A 531 -17.14 8.29 9.13
N ARG A 532 -18.00 7.29 8.99
CA ARG A 532 -17.81 6.00 8.31
C ARG A 532 -16.85 6.14 7.13
N THR A 533 -15.56 6.07 7.41
CA THR A 533 -14.52 6.01 6.40
C THR A 533 -13.84 4.69 6.74
N TYR A 534 -14.25 3.65 6.02
CA TYR A 534 -13.39 2.48 5.88
C TYR A 534 -11.99 3.00 5.53
N ASN A 535 -10.98 2.37 6.12
CA ASN A 535 -9.57 2.70 6.00
C ASN A 535 -9.05 2.43 4.57
N HIS A 536 -9.72 2.96 3.54
CA HIS A 536 -9.42 2.80 2.12
C HIS A 536 -8.21 3.62 1.67
N GLN A 537 -7.63 4.44 2.55
CA GLN A 537 -6.46 5.24 2.21
C GLN A 537 -5.14 4.48 2.33
N TYR A 538 -5.13 3.30 2.97
CA TYR A 538 -3.91 2.50 3.14
C TYR A 538 -3.73 1.35 2.14
N THR A 539 -4.76 1.00 1.36
CA THR A 539 -4.63 -0.01 0.30
C THR A 539 -3.66 0.41 -0.81
N PHE A 540 -3.48 1.71 -1.07
CA PHE A 540 -2.59 2.17 -2.14
C PHE A 540 -1.09 2.17 -1.81
N TYR A 541 -0.69 2.20 -0.54
CA TYR A 541 0.73 2.23 -0.14
C TYR A 541 1.34 0.85 0.16
N ASN A 542 0.52 -0.18 0.37
CA ASN A 542 1.00 -1.54 0.68
C ASN A 542 1.48 -2.33 -0.55
N HIS A 543 1.26 -1.84 -1.77
CA HIS A 543 1.60 -2.56 -3.01
C HIS A 543 3.11 -2.68 -3.31
N PHE A 544 4.01 -2.14 -2.47
CA PHE A 544 5.46 -2.26 -2.67
C PHE A 544 6.22 -2.80 -1.46
N GLU A 545 5.52 -3.22 -0.40
CA GLU A 545 6.19 -3.72 0.82
C GLU A 545 6.96 -5.02 0.61
N TYR A 546 6.65 -5.78 -0.44
CA TYR A 546 7.37 -7.01 -0.81
C TYR A 546 8.66 -6.74 -1.60
N LEU A 547 8.94 -5.48 -1.96
CA LEU A 547 10.15 -5.06 -2.67
C LEU A 547 11.10 -4.28 -1.76
N PRO A 548 12.43 -4.45 -1.93
CA PRO A 548 13.41 -3.55 -1.34
C PRO A 548 13.18 -2.09 -1.79
N SER A 549 13.49 -1.10 -0.93
CA SER A 549 13.35 0.33 -1.30
C SER A 549 14.14 0.76 -2.53
N ASP A 550 15.26 0.10 -2.76
CA ASP A 550 16.21 0.42 -3.81
C ASP A 550 16.48 -0.88 -4.59
N TYR A 551 15.43 -1.43 -5.19
CA TYR A 551 15.54 -2.60 -6.05
C TYR A 551 16.00 -2.19 -7.46
N LEU A 552 16.86 -3.01 -8.06
CA LEU A 552 17.20 -2.91 -9.48
C LEU A 552 16.52 -4.06 -10.19
N SER A 553 15.70 -3.74 -11.19
CA SER A 553 15.12 -4.78 -12.04
C SER A 553 16.23 -5.53 -12.79
N VAL A 554 16.13 -6.86 -12.88
CA VAL A 554 17.04 -7.71 -13.67
C VAL A 554 17.04 -7.26 -15.13
N ALA A 555 15.87 -6.94 -15.69
CA ALA A 555 15.75 -6.46 -17.07
C ALA A 555 16.56 -5.15 -17.26
N LYS A 556 16.39 -4.18 -16.35
CA LYS A 556 17.17 -2.92 -16.38
C LYS A 556 18.67 -3.18 -16.33
N TRP A 557 19.12 -4.09 -15.46
CA TRP A 557 20.52 -4.49 -15.37
C TRP A 557 21.03 -5.15 -16.66
N ILE A 558 20.27 -6.07 -17.26
CA ILE A 558 20.63 -6.73 -18.53
C ILE A 558 20.80 -5.69 -19.65
N LYS A 559 19.86 -4.75 -19.80
CA LYS A 559 19.96 -3.65 -20.78
C LYS A 559 21.25 -2.84 -20.56
N SER A 560 21.55 -2.46 -19.33
CA SER A 560 22.76 -1.68 -19.02
C SER A 560 24.06 -2.44 -19.26
N ASN A 561 24.09 -3.76 -19.02
CA ASN A 561 25.32 -4.56 -19.11
C ASN A 561 25.61 -5.08 -20.53
N PHE A 562 24.58 -5.56 -21.24
CA PHE A 562 24.73 -6.17 -22.57
C PHE A 562 24.40 -5.21 -23.72
N GLY A 563 23.69 -4.12 -23.42
CA GLY A 563 23.27 -3.12 -24.40
C GLY A 563 21.89 -3.40 -25.02
N PRO A 564 21.32 -2.42 -25.73
CA PRO A 564 19.94 -2.47 -26.23
C PRO A 564 19.74 -3.34 -27.47
N LYS A 565 20.78 -3.56 -28.29
CA LYS A 565 20.74 -4.39 -29.51
C LYS A 565 21.27 -5.82 -29.31
N HIS A 566 21.39 -6.28 -28.06
CA HIS A 566 21.89 -7.62 -27.75
C HIS A 566 20.76 -8.66 -27.73
N SER A 567 21.05 -9.91 -28.13
CA SER A 567 20.10 -11.04 -28.15
C SER A 567 19.36 -11.23 -26.81
N LEU A 568 20.12 -11.30 -25.72
CA LEU A 568 19.59 -11.34 -24.34
C LEU A 568 18.56 -10.24 -24.07
N THR A 569 18.88 -8.98 -24.39
CA THR A 569 17.97 -7.85 -24.16
C THR A 569 16.71 -7.97 -25.01
N ALA A 570 16.81 -8.50 -26.23
CA ALA A 570 15.65 -8.79 -27.10
C ALA A 570 14.72 -9.87 -26.52
N ILE A 571 15.27 -10.90 -25.88
CA ILE A 571 14.48 -11.93 -25.18
C ILE A 571 13.75 -11.30 -23.98
N PHE A 572 14.44 -10.53 -23.15
CA PHE A 572 13.82 -9.80 -22.02
C PHE A 572 12.74 -8.82 -22.49
N MET A 573 12.93 -8.15 -23.64
CA MET A 573 11.94 -7.28 -24.25
C MET A 573 10.69 -8.06 -24.67
N THR A 574 10.86 -9.20 -25.35
CA THR A 574 9.76 -10.08 -25.75
C THR A 574 8.94 -10.55 -24.54
N HIS A 575 9.62 -10.93 -23.45
CA HIS A 575 8.96 -11.28 -22.20
C HIS A 575 8.21 -10.12 -21.55
N ALA A 576 8.79 -8.92 -21.54
CA ALA A 576 8.13 -7.72 -21.02
C ALA A 576 6.85 -7.36 -21.79
N VAL A 577 6.87 -7.54 -23.12
CA VAL A 577 5.69 -7.37 -23.98
C VAL A 577 4.61 -8.41 -23.67
N LEU A 578 4.97 -9.69 -23.58
CA LEU A 578 4.01 -10.79 -23.33
C LEU A 578 3.36 -10.72 -21.94
N ASN A 579 4.10 -10.19 -20.95
CA ASN A 579 3.64 -10.00 -19.58
C ASN A 579 3.02 -8.62 -19.32
N ASP A 580 2.96 -7.73 -20.33
CA ASP A 580 2.44 -6.36 -20.21
C ASP A 580 3.10 -5.52 -19.10
N ASN A 581 4.40 -5.73 -18.85
CA ASN A 581 5.12 -5.06 -17.78
C ASN A 581 5.46 -3.61 -18.16
N SER A 582 4.54 -2.70 -17.83
CA SER A 582 4.61 -1.28 -18.20
C SER A 582 5.86 -0.57 -17.65
N ASN A 583 6.36 -0.96 -16.48
CA ASN A 583 7.55 -0.36 -15.86
C ASN A 583 8.81 -0.65 -16.67
N ILE A 584 8.96 -1.89 -17.17
CA ILE A 584 10.11 -2.28 -18.00
C ILE A 584 9.96 -1.71 -19.41
N LEU A 585 8.77 -1.77 -20.01
CA LEU A 585 8.52 -1.21 -21.34
C LEU A 585 8.79 0.29 -21.38
N ALA A 586 8.39 1.05 -20.36
CA ALA A 586 8.70 2.47 -20.26
C ALA A 586 10.22 2.71 -20.22
N HIS A 587 10.98 1.92 -19.45
CA HIS A 587 12.44 2.06 -19.38
C HIS A 587 13.16 1.60 -20.66
N TYR A 588 12.64 0.58 -21.35
CA TYR A 588 13.24 0.06 -22.57
C TYR A 588 13.01 0.99 -23.76
N LEU A 589 11.83 1.63 -23.83
CA LEU A 589 11.38 2.39 -25.00
C LEU A 589 11.48 3.91 -24.86
N ARG A 590 11.44 4.46 -23.64
CA ARG A 590 11.36 5.92 -23.41
C ARG A 590 12.49 6.52 -22.59
N ASP A 591 13.40 5.72 -22.05
CA ASP A 591 14.48 6.25 -21.22
C ASP A 591 15.43 7.12 -22.06
N PRO A 592 15.52 8.45 -21.82
CA PRO A 592 16.35 9.35 -22.61
C PRO A 592 17.85 9.15 -22.36
N ALA A 593 18.23 8.48 -21.26
CA ALA A 593 19.63 8.28 -20.88
C ALA A 593 20.31 7.14 -21.65
N THR A 594 19.55 6.24 -22.28
CA THR A 594 20.07 5.04 -22.95
C THR A 594 19.34 4.80 -24.27
N SER A 595 20.03 4.29 -25.30
CA SER A 595 19.37 4.00 -26.58
C SER A 595 18.20 3.01 -26.38
N PRO A 596 17.07 3.22 -27.09
CA PRO A 596 15.89 2.39 -26.91
C PRO A 596 16.14 0.96 -27.39
N VAL A 597 15.49 -0.01 -26.73
CA VAL A 597 15.48 -1.40 -27.20
C VAL A 597 14.49 -1.50 -28.37
N PRO A 598 14.89 -2.04 -29.54
CA PRO A 598 14.00 -2.10 -30.69
C PRO A 598 12.72 -2.93 -30.44
N ILE A 599 11.62 -2.46 -31.00
CA ILE A 599 10.35 -3.21 -31.12
C ILE A 599 10.29 -3.87 -32.50
N THR A 600 9.67 -5.05 -32.60
CA THR A 600 9.58 -5.81 -33.85
C THR A 600 8.15 -6.21 -34.20
N LEU A 601 7.90 -6.53 -35.47
CA LEU A 601 6.62 -7.07 -35.90
C LEU A 601 6.29 -8.40 -35.20
N LYS A 602 7.30 -9.23 -34.93
CA LYS A 602 7.17 -10.47 -34.16
C LYS A 602 6.48 -10.26 -32.80
N HIS A 603 6.77 -9.17 -32.09
CA HIS A 603 6.09 -8.84 -30.82
C HIS A 603 4.57 -8.72 -31.01
N PHE A 604 4.13 -8.06 -32.08
CA PHE A 604 2.70 -7.91 -32.39
C PHE A 604 2.07 -9.23 -32.85
N GLN A 605 2.81 -10.06 -33.60
CA GLN A 605 2.34 -11.39 -34.02
C GLN A 605 2.15 -12.33 -32.82
N LEU A 606 3.07 -12.32 -31.85
CA LEU A 606 2.93 -13.10 -30.62
C LEU A 606 1.72 -12.65 -29.78
N LEU A 607 1.49 -11.34 -29.67
CA LEU A 607 0.30 -10.80 -28.99
C LEU A 607 -1.01 -11.13 -29.74
N ALA A 608 -0.97 -11.13 -31.07
CA ALA A 608 -2.09 -11.53 -31.92
C ALA A 608 -2.47 -13.00 -31.66
N HIS A 609 -1.48 -13.90 -31.65
CA HIS A 609 -1.65 -15.32 -31.35
C HIS A 609 -2.31 -15.55 -29.98
N LEU A 610 -1.90 -14.79 -28.96
CA LEU A 610 -2.48 -14.86 -27.61
C LEU A 610 -3.79 -14.07 -27.46
N GLY A 611 -4.21 -13.31 -28.48
CA GLY A 611 -5.40 -12.46 -28.46
C GLY A 611 -5.32 -11.26 -27.50
N ARG A 612 -4.13 -10.87 -27.01
CA ARG A 612 -3.91 -9.84 -25.99
C ARG A 612 -3.70 -8.45 -26.57
N ALA A 613 -4.18 -7.42 -25.89
CA ALA A 613 -3.89 -6.03 -26.30
C ALA A 613 -2.38 -5.71 -26.25
N ALA A 614 -1.89 -4.95 -27.22
CA ALA A 614 -0.55 -4.40 -27.17
C ALA A 614 -0.51 -3.17 -26.24
N ASN A 615 0.55 -3.07 -25.44
CA ASN A 615 0.75 -1.95 -24.51
C ASN A 615 0.86 -0.62 -25.28
N TYR A 616 0.21 0.43 -24.76
CA TYR A 616 0.23 1.75 -25.41
C TYR A 616 1.64 2.33 -25.59
N THR A 617 2.58 1.99 -24.71
CA THR A 617 3.99 2.43 -24.81
C THR A 617 4.65 1.99 -26.12
N MET A 618 4.26 0.84 -26.70
CA MET A 618 4.76 0.39 -27.99
C MET A 618 4.29 1.29 -29.14
N PHE A 619 3.00 1.65 -29.16
CA PHE A 619 2.46 2.56 -30.17
C PHE A 619 3.04 3.97 -30.03
N ALA A 620 3.25 4.43 -28.81
CA ALA A 620 3.92 5.70 -28.56
C ALA A 620 5.38 5.69 -29.07
N ALA A 621 6.10 4.58 -28.91
CA ALA A 621 7.45 4.43 -29.48
C ALA A 621 7.45 4.50 -31.01
N ILE A 622 6.47 3.89 -31.67
CA ILE A 622 6.28 4.00 -33.14
C ILE A 622 6.03 5.46 -33.54
N GLN A 623 5.18 6.19 -32.79
CA GLN A 623 4.92 7.61 -33.05
C GLN A 623 6.17 8.47 -32.86
N SER A 624 7.00 8.14 -31.88
CA SER A 624 8.30 8.78 -31.64
C SER A 624 9.39 8.40 -32.64
N GLY A 625 9.08 7.54 -33.63
CA GLY A 625 10.00 7.21 -34.72
C GLY A 625 10.79 5.91 -34.55
N ALA A 626 10.25 4.90 -33.87
CA ALA A 626 10.90 3.60 -33.77
C ALA A 626 11.17 2.97 -35.16
N GLU A 627 12.41 2.51 -35.38
CA GLU A 627 12.80 1.77 -36.59
C GLU A 627 11.95 0.51 -36.77
N PHE A 628 11.70 0.14 -38.02
CA PHE A 628 10.91 -1.04 -38.36
C PHE A 628 11.82 -2.27 -38.52
N PHE A 629 11.54 -3.31 -37.75
CA PHE A 629 12.17 -4.63 -37.84
C PHE A 629 11.10 -5.73 -37.88
N HIS A 630 11.31 -6.76 -38.67
CA HIS A 630 10.43 -7.93 -38.70
C HIS A 630 10.65 -8.79 -37.44
N SER A 631 11.90 -9.00 -37.06
CA SER A 631 12.32 -9.91 -35.99
C SER A 631 13.60 -9.44 -35.29
N GLU A 632 13.93 -10.02 -34.13
CA GLU A 632 15.12 -9.65 -33.37
C GLU A 632 16.43 -9.92 -34.13
N GLU A 633 16.40 -10.87 -35.06
CA GLU A 633 17.51 -11.22 -35.94
C GLU A 633 17.92 -10.09 -36.89
N ASP A 634 17.04 -9.11 -37.13
CA ASP A 634 17.30 -8.00 -38.05
C ASP A 634 18.23 -6.92 -37.47
N TYR A 635 18.37 -6.84 -36.14
CA TYR A 635 19.17 -5.81 -35.47
C TYR A 635 20.18 -6.36 -34.46
N VAL A 636 20.09 -7.64 -34.10
CA VAL A 636 21.09 -8.30 -33.26
C VAL A 636 22.26 -8.70 -34.15
N ASP A 637 23.42 -8.06 -33.94
CA ASP A 637 24.63 -8.32 -34.72
C ASP A 637 25.01 -9.81 -34.67
N SER A 638 24.92 -10.49 -35.80
CA SER A 638 25.16 -11.94 -35.96
C SER A 638 26.64 -12.35 -35.76
N LYS A 639 27.52 -11.42 -35.35
CA LYS A 639 28.97 -11.65 -35.17
C LYS A 639 29.42 -12.00 -33.74
N LEU A 640 28.51 -12.05 -32.76
CA LEU A 640 28.87 -12.42 -31.38
C LEU A 640 28.57 -13.88 -31.01
N VAL A 641 28.07 -14.67 -31.96
CA VAL A 641 27.91 -16.12 -31.79
C VAL A 641 29.21 -16.80 -32.24
N TYR A 642 30.07 -17.10 -31.26
CA TYR A 642 31.38 -17.77 -31.36
C TYR A 642 32.54 -17.01 -32.03
N SER A 643 33.37 -16.35 -31.22
CA SER A 643 34.82 -16.35 -31.49
C SER A 643 35.65 -16.23 -30.21
N SER A 644 36.01 -17.39 -29.67
CA SER A 644 37.14 -17.54 -28.75
C SER A 644 38.45 -17.53 -29.54
N ARG A 645 39.33 -16.57 -29.23
CA ARG A 645 40.81 -16.55 -29.36
C ARG A 645 41.47 -17.31 -30.53
N SER A 646 42.22 -16.59 -31.40
CA SER A 646 43.65 -16.86 -31.70
C SER A 646 44.19 -16.07 -32.91
N ASN A 647 45.18 -15.19 -32.62
CA ASN A 647 46.43 -14.91 -33.35
C ASN A 647 46.52 -14.19 -34.73
N LYS A 648 47.34 -13.12 -34.67
CA LYS A 648 48.54 -12.78 -35.48
C LYS A 648 48.42 -12.12 -36.87
N SER A 649 48.74 -10.82 -36.84
CA SER A 649 49.66 -10.02 -37.69
C SER A 649 49.75 -10.23 -39.21
N LYS A 650 49.71 -9.09 -39.94
CA LYS A 650 50.87 -8.58 -40.72
C LYS A 650 50.70 -7.12 -41.19
N HIS A 651 51.74 -6.34 -40.89
CA HIS A 651 52.18 -5.00 -41.32
C HIS A 651 51.73 -4.40 -42.67
N ARG A 652 51.58 -3.06 -42.72
CA ARG A 652 52.64 -2.11 -43.17
C ARG A 652 52.26 -0.63 -42.95
N THR A 653 53.23 0.16 -42.48
CA THR A 653 53.24 1.64 -42.27
C THR A 653 53.80 2.39 -43.49
N PRO A 654 53.70 3.74 -43.57
CA PRO A 654 54.78 4.66 -43.10
C PRO A 654 54.29 5.99 -42.43
N ARG A 655 54.88 6.41 -41.28
CA ARG A 655 55.81 7.58 -41.02
C ARG A 655 55.26 8.99 -41.34
N GLY A 656 55.40 10.05 -40.52
CA GLY A 656 56.13 10.39 -39.27
C GLY A 656 55.46 11.62 -38.58
N SER A 657 55.91 12.26 -37.49
CA SER A 657 57.22 12.39 -36.80
C SER A 657 57.05 12.66 -35.27
N ILE A 658 58.17 12.70 -34.55
CA ILE A 658 58.39 12.57 -33.09
C ILE A 658 59.15 13.80 -32.54
N SER A 659 58.93 14.16 -31.26
CA SER A 659 59.96 14.52 -30.25
C SER A 659 59.34 14.36 -28.83
N HIS A 660 59.70 13.38 -27.96
CA HIS A 660 60.87 13.19 -27.06
C HIS A 660 61.25 14.41 -26.19
N THR A 661 61.64 14.35 -24.90
CA THR A 661 61.72 13.38 -23.77
C THR A 661 62.14 14.21 -22.53
N GLN A 662 61.98 13.72 -21.30
CA GLN A 662 63.09 13.44 -20.35
C GLN A 662 62.58 13.08 -18.95
N VAL A 663 63.29 12.13 -18.34
CA VAL A 663 63.13 11.56 -16.99
C VAL A 663 64.34 12.02 -16.16
N SER A 664 64.14 12.32 -14.87
CA SER A 664 65.16 12.07 -13.84
C SER A 664 64.51 11.83 -12.47
N VAL A 665 65.08 10.87 -11.75
CA VAL A 665 64.75 10.42 -10.38
C VAL A 665 66.00 10.66 -9.54
N VAL A 666 65.84 10.95 -8.22
CA VAL A 666 66.60 10.36 -7.08
C VAL A 666 66.40 11.17 -5.77
N ILE A 667 65.80 10.51 -4.75
CA ILE A 667 66.09 10.41 -3.28
C ILE A 667 66.35 11.74 -2.50
N GLY A 668 65.84 12.06 -1.29
CA GLY A 668 65.09 11.40 -0.21
C GLY A 668 65.65 11.87 1.16
N ARG A 669 64.80 12.32 2.13
CA ARG A 669 64.97 12.18 3.62
C ARG A 669 63.95 13.01 4.46
N THR A 670 63.16 12.27 5.24
CA THR A 670 62.75 12.43 6.67
C THR A 670 62.66 13.80 7.37
N GLY A 671 61.53 14.01 8.09
CA GLY A 671 61.57 14.38 9.51
C GLY A 671 60.56 15.40 10.06
N SER A 672 59.61 14.90 10.88
CA SER A 672 59.00 15.55 12.07
C SER A 672 57.98 16.69 11.87
N THR A 673 56.97 16.99 12.70
CA THR A 673 56.17 16.40 13.81
C THR A 673 55.14 17.50 14.15
N PHE A 674 54.01 17.12 14.78
CA PHE A 674 53.11 17.90 15.68
C PHE A 674 51.65 18.10 15.25
N MET A 675 50.79 17.46 16.05
CA MET A 675 49.36 17.67 16.37
C MET A 675 49.21 18.81 17.42
N PRO A 676 48.04 19.10 18.05
CA PRO A 676 46.62 19.16 17.65
C PRO A 676 45.85 20.41 18.22
N ALA A 677 44.51 20.42 18.05
CA ALA A 677 43.46 21.06 18.90
C ALA A 677 43.30 22.61 18.81
N ASP A 678 42.18 23.28 19.10
CA ASP A 678 40.86 22.94 19.61
C ASP A 678 39.90 24.16 19.44
N SER A 679 38.59 23.93 19.55
CA SER A 679 37.54 24.84 20.08
C SER A 679 37.13 26.19 19.41
N GLY A 680 35.81 26.38 19.27
CA GLY A 680 35.13 27.57 19.85
C GLY A 680 34.49 28.66 18.96
N THR A 681 33.22 28.45 18.57
CA THR A 681 32.03 29.36 18.66
C THR A 681 31.97 30.80 18.09
N ALA A 682 30.89 31.01 17.28
CA ALA A 682 29.96 32.17 17.17
C ALA A 682 30.47 33.49 16.50
N THR A 683 29.82 34.12 15.50
CA THR A 683 28.42 34.61 15.45
C THR A 683 28.00 35.07 14.03
N ALA A 684 26.70 34.89 13.73
CA ALA A 684 25.78 35.69 12.90
C ALA A 684 26.24 36.52 11.66
N ALA A 685 25.59 36.31 10.50
CA ALA A 685 24.44 37.13 10.03
C ALA A 685 24.18 37.09 8.50
N LYS A 686 22.88 37.02 8.15
CA LYS A 686 22.19 37.54 6.93
C LYS A 686 22.42 36.82 5.59
N LYS A 687 21.46 36.69 4.67
CA LYS A 687 19.98 36.72 4.62
C LYS A 687 19.65 36.35 3.15
N ARG A 688 18.68 35.46 2.92
CA ARG A 688 18.07 35.21 1.59
C ARG A 688 17.27 36.44 1.11
N PRO A 689 17.04 36.57 -0.21
CA PRO A 689 15.77 37.07 -0.72
C PRO A 689 15.01 36.02 -1.55
N ARG A 690 13.69 36.21 -1.57
CA ARG A 690 12.63 35.36 -2.12
C ARG A 690 11.89 36.16 -3.21
N ARG A 691 11.42 35.45 -4.24
CA ARG A 691 10.11 35.56 -4.96
C ARG A 691 9.83 36.67 -6.01
N SER A 692 9.55 36.17 -7.23
CA SER A 692 8.26 36.23 -7.99
C SER A 692 7.85 37.44 -8.85
N ALA A 693 7.90 37.23 -10.18
CA ALA A 693 6.85 37.28 -11.24
C ALA A 693 5.82 38.44 -11.43
N ALA A 694 5.55 38.67 -12.74
CA ALA A 694 4.43 39.32 -13.47
C ALA A 694 4.79 40.70 -14.10
N GLU A 695 4.34 41.18 -15.28
CA GLU A 695 3.50 40.72 -16.41
C GLU A 695 3.60 41.74 -17.59
N ASN A 696 3.56 41.26 -18.85
CA ASN A 696 2.88 41.76 -20.06
C ASN A 696 3.04 43.16 -20.75
N ARG A 697 3.06 43.07 -22.11
CA ARG A 697 2.66 44.00 -23.22
C ARG A 697 3.62 45.14 -23.60
N SER A 698 3.79 45.61 -24.85
CA SER A 698 3.44 45.20 -26.24
C SER A 698 3.90 46.32 -27.21
N TYR A 699 4.24 45.97 -28.47
CA TYR A 699 4.34 46.79 -29.71
C TYR A 699 5.45 47.84 -29.89
N LEU A 700 6.30 47.66 -30.92
CA LEU A 700 6.35 48.46 -32.17
C LEU A 700 7.56 48.03 -33.06
N ILE A 701 7.25 47.66 -34.30
CA ILE A 701 8.10 47.54 -35.52
C ILE A 701 7.65 48.73 -36.41
N PRO A 702 8.39 49.36 -37.37
CA PRO A 702 9.54 48.91 -38.20
C PRO A 702 10.69 49.97 -38.28
N ASP A 703 11.84 49.79 -38.94
CA ASP A 703 12.03 49.62 -40.40
C ASP A 703 13.53 49.44 -40.78
N SER A 704 13.73 48.72 -41.90
CA SER A 704 14.73 48.95 -42.98
C SER A 704 16.20 48.47 -42.89
N ASP A 705 16.50 47.53 -43.79
CA ASP A 705 17.68 47.34 -44.66
C ASP A 705 19.09 47.03 -44.09
N SER A 706 19.58 45.79 -44.28
CA SER A 706 20.51 45.32 -45.36
C SER A 706 21.96 45.33 -44.83
N GLU A 707 22.71 44.23 -44.76
CA GLU A 707 23.20 43.36 -45.84
C GLU A 707 23.76 42.05 -45.24
N ALA A 708 23.89 41.06 -46.12
CA ALA A 708 24.26 39.67 -45.88
C ALA A 708 25.66 39.44 -45.28
N GLU A 709 25.74 38.46 -44.36
CA GLU A 709 26.94 37.65 -44.18
C GLU A 709 26.54 36.16 -44.21
N ILE A 710 27.10 35.48 -45.20
CA ILE A 710 26.90 34.07 -45.51
C ILE A 710 27.54 33.23 -44.41
N MET A 711 26.75 32.39 -43.73
CA MET A 711 27.27 31.27 -42.94
C MET A 711 26.63 29.97 -43.37
N GLU A 712 27.47 29.09 -43.92
CA GLU A 712 27.30 27.65 -44.10
C GLU A 712 26.59 27.02 -42.89
N VAL A 713 25.46 26.35 -43.15
CA VAL A 713 24.83 25.44 -42.20
C VAL A 713 24.82 24.05 -42.82
N ASP A 714 25.59 23.14 -42.19
CA ASP A 714 25.54 21.70 -42.41
C ASP A 714 24.10 21.17 -42.21
N LEU A 715 23.57 20.44 -43.20
CA LEU A 715 22.26 19.78 -43.18
C LEU A 715 22.36 18.27 -42.83
N PRO A 716 22.17 17.88 -41.55
CA PRO A 716 21.86 16.49 -41.18
C PRO A 716 20.38 16.25 -40.80
N GLU A 717 19.54 17.26 -40.58
CA GLU A 717 18.18 17.09 -40.03
C GLU A 717 17.14 16.58 -41.07
N GLU A 718 17.25 16.94 -42.35
CA GLU A 718 16.28 16.51 -43.38
C GLU A 718 16.33 15.00 -43.65
N LYS A 719 17.53 14.41 -43.74
CA LYS A 719 17.70 12.96 -44.00
C LYS A 719 17.15 12.10 -42.86
N ALA A 720 17.26 12.57 -41.62
CA ALA A 720 16.71 11.87 -40.46
C ALA A 720 15.17 11.86 -40.49
N ASN A 721 14.54 12.99 -40.83
CA ASN A 721 13.08 13.11 -40.90
C ASN A 721 12.47 12.23 -42.01
N VAL A 722 13.09 12.17 -43.20
CA VAL A 722 12.63 11.31 -44.31
C VAL A 722 12.69 9.82 -43.92
N THR A 723 13.76 9.41 -43.24
CA THR A 723 13.94 8.01 -42.79
C THR A 723 12.90 7.62 -41.73
N LEU A 724 12.57 8.52 -40.81
CA LEU A 724 11.52 8.30 -39.79
C LEU A 724 10.13 8.15 -40.40
N VAL A 725 9.80 8.95 -41.42
CA VAL A 725 8.53 8.86 -42.16
C VAL A 725 8.44 7.51 -42.87
N HIS A 726 9.51 7.06 -43.50
CA HIS A 726 9.56 5.74 -44.17
C HIS A 726 9.31 4.57 -43.19
N HIS A 727 9.95 4.56 -42.02
CA HIS A 727 9.71 3.51 -41.01
C HIS A 727 8.29 3.53 -40.44
N LEU A 728 7.71 4.72 -40.22
CA LEU A 728 6.31 4.84 -39.78
C LEU A 728 5.33 4.25 -40.81
N GLU A 729 5.60 4.44 -42.10
CA GLU A 729 4.80 3.87 -43.18
C GLU A 729 4.91 2.35 -43.27
N LEU A 730 6.12 1.81 -43.09
CA LEU A 730 6.33 0.36 -42.99
C LEU A 730 5.56 -0.24 -41.81
N TRP A 731 5.62 0.39 -40.63
CA TRP A 731 4.81 -0.02 -39.47
C TRP A 731 3.32 -0.03 -39.79
N ILE A 732 2.78 1.03 -40.40
CA ILE A 732 1.36 1.13 -40.75
C ILE A 732 0.95 0.05 -41.76
N LYS A 733 1.80 -0.24 -42.74
CA LYS A 733 1.56 -1.29 -43.75
C LYS A 733 1.47 -2.67 -43.11
N HIS A 734 2.53 -3.08 -42.40
CA HIS A 734 2.62 -4.43 -41.83
C HIS A 734 1.62 -4.66 -40.68
N LEU A 735 1.38 -3.67 -39.82
CA LEU A 735 0.31 -3.76 -38.80
C LEU A 735 -1.08 -3.79 -39.46
N GLY A 736 -1.26 -3.12 -40.59
CA GLY A 736 -2.49 -3.18 -41.39
C GLY A 736 -2.73 -4.55 -42.00
N ASP A 737 -1.68 -5.22 -42.48
CA ASP A 737 -1.79 -6.58 -43.02
C ASP A 737 -2.02 -7.61 -41.90
N LEU A 738 -1.38 -7.45 -40.74
CA LEU A 738 -1.68 -8.25 -39.54
C LEU A 738 -3.15 -8.09 -39.10
N GLN A 739 -3.68 -6.86 -39.11
CA GLN A 739 -5.09 -6.61 -38.79
C GLN A 739 -6.04 -7.32 -39.77
N LYS A 740 -5.72 -7.35 -41.08
CA LYS A 740 -6.52 -8.07 -42.08
C LYS A 740 -6.49 -9.58 -41.85
N SER A 741 -5.31 -10.13 -41.54
CA SER A 741 -5.14 -11.55 -41.22
C SER A 741 -6.00 -11.96 -40.02
N GLU A 742 -5.95 -11.18 -38.92
CA GLU A 742 -6.76 -11.44 -37.72
C GLU A 742 -8.27 -11.30 -37.97
N GLN A 743 -8.69 -10.38 -38.84
CA GLN A 743 -10.09 -10.28 -39.26
C GLN A 743 -10.53 -11.47 -40.11
N ALA A 744 -9.64 -12.04 -40.94
CA ALA A 744 -9.91 -13.26 -41.69
C ALA A 744 -10.05 -14.46 -40.74
N ASN A 745 -9.12 -14.63 -39.80
CA ASN A 745 -9.16 -15.66 -38.76
C ASN A 745 -10.47 -15.61 -37.94
N LEU A 746 -10.91 -14.41 -37.53
CA LEU A 746 -12.18 -14.23 -36.84
C LEU A 746 -13.38 -14.63 -37.71
N ARG A 747 -13.36 -14.32 -39.01
CA ARG A 747 -14.43 -14.72 -39.96
C ARG A 747 -14.46 -16.22 -40.16
N GLU A 748 -13.31 -16.89 -40.17
CA GLU A 748 -13.23 -18.34 -40.25
C GLU A 748 -13.74 -19.02 -38.98
N ARG A 749 -13.38 -18.51 -37.79
CA ARG A 749 -13.92 -18.99 -36.51
C ARG A 749 -15.45 -18.88 -36.47
N LYS A 750 -16.00 -17.74 -36.90
CA LYS A 750 -17.45 -17.54 -37.05
C LYS A 750 -18.13 -18.49 -38.04
N LYS A 751 -17.40 -19.05 -39.01
CA LYS A 751 -17.92 -20.04 -39.96
C LYS A 751 -17.86 -21.47 -39.42
N ARG A 752 -16.92 -21.77 -38.51
CA ARG A 752 -16.76 -23.10 -37.90
C ARG A 752 -17.72 -23.31 -36.73
N ASP A 753 -17.96 -22.27 -35.92
CA ASP A 753 -18.96 -22.29 -34.85
C ASP A 753 -20.36 -22.04 -35.42
N ASN A 754 -21.01 -23.11 -35.89
CA ASN A 754 -22.42 -23.10 -36.35
C ASN A 754 -23.46 -23.01 -35.21
N SER A 755 -23.01 -22.78 -33.97
CA SER A 755 -23.87 -22.49 -32.82
C SER A 755 -24.13 -20.99 -32.70
N ASN A 756 -25.33 -20.58 -32.25
CA ASN A 756 -25.77 -19.18 -32.01
C ASN A 756 -24.95 -18.40 -30.94
N VAL A 757 -23.69 -18.74 -30.70
CA VAL A 757 -22.78 -18.09 -29.75
C VAL A 757 -22.11 -16.90 -30.43
N ASP A 758 -22.26 -15.70 -29.86
CA ASP A 758 -21.66 -14.47 -30.39
C ASP A 758 -20.13 -14.51 -30.24
N VAL A 759 -19.42 -14.87 -31.31
CA VAL A 759 -17.95 -14.82 -31.34
C VAL A 759 -17.50 -13.35 -31.34
N THR A 760 -17.11 -12.89 -30.15
CA THR A 760 -16.64 -11.51 -29.92
C THR A 760 -15.23 -11.27 -30.47
N LYS A 761 -14.91 -10.01 -30.80
CA LYS A 761 -13.56 -9.61 -31.24
C LYS A 761 -12.55 -9.77 -30.08
N THR A 762 -11.37 -10.32 -30.37
CA THR A 762 -10.24 -10.37 -29.42
C THR A 762 -9.83 -8.98 -28.96
N GLU A 763 -9.22 -8.89 -27.77
CA GLU A 763 -8.72 -7.63 -27.23
C GLU A 763 -7.62 -7.05 -28.11
N PHE A 764 -6.74 -7.90 -28.65
CA PHE A 764 -5.75 -7.52 -29.65
C PHE A 764 -6.38 -6.81 -30.84
N LEU A 765 -7.41 -7.40 -31.47
CA LEU A 765 -8.00 -6.83 -32.67
C LEU A 765 -8.72 -5.50 -32.38
N LYS A 766 -9.37 -5.37 -31.22
CA LYS A 766 -9.96 -4.09 -30.76
C LYS A 766 -8.88 -3.02 -30.55
N ASN A 767 -7.82 -3.36 -29.82
CA ASN A 767 -6.70 -2.47 -29.52
C ASN A 767 -5.96 -2.02 -30.80
N LEU A 768 -5.60 -2.96 -31.68
CA LEU A 768 -4.91 -2.68 -32.94
C LEU A 768 -5.77 -1.80 -33.86
N SER A 769 -7.08 -2.05 -33.95
CA SER A 769 -7.98 -1.25 -34.78
C SER A 769 -8.04 0.23 -34.37
N THR A 770 -8.05 0.49 -33.06
CA THR A 770 -8.08 1.84 -32.50
C THR A 770 -6.73 2.54 -32.69
N ASN A 771 -5.63 1.89 -32.30
CA ASN A 771 -4.29 2.49 -32.36
C ASN A 771 -3.79 2.66 -33.80
N LEU A 772 -4.10 1.74 -34.73
CA LEU A 772 -3.73 1.89 -36.14
C LEU A 772 -4.45 3.06 -36.81
N ARG A 773 -5.70 3.35 -36.42
CA ARG A 773 -6.40 4.56 -36.87
C ARG A 773 -5.69 5.83 -36.37
N ALA A 774 -5.25 5.83 -35.12
CA ALA A 774 -4.47 6.94 -34.56
C ALA A 774 -3.12 7.11 -35.27
N LEU A 775 -2.37 6.02 -35.53
CA LEU A 775 -1.12 6.04 -36.27
C LEU A 775 -1.29 6.59 -37.70
N ARG A 776 -2.33 6.16 -38.43
CA ARG A 776 -2.63 6.70 -39.77
C ARG A 776 -2.95 8.19 -39.75
N LYS A 777 -3.70 8.65 -38.72
CA LYS A 777 -3.97 10.08 -38.54
C LYS A 777 -2.68 10.85 -38.29
N TYR A 778 -1.83 10.34 -37.40
CA TYR A 778 -0.53 10.94 -37.07
C TYR A 778 0.41 11.00 -38.28
N ALA A 779 0.51 9.92 -39.06
CA ALA A 779 1.32 9.90 -40.29
C ALA A 779 0.83 10.93 -41.32
N ASN A 780 -0.48 11.08 -41.49
CA ASN A 780 -1.05 12.09 -42.37
C ASN A 780 -0.78 13.53 -41.89
N GLU A 781 -0.81 13.76 -40.57
CA GLU A 781 -0.45 15.07 -39.98
C GLU A 781 1.04 15.36 -40.20
N LYS A 782 1.93 14.38 -39.96
CA LYS A 782 3.38 14.51 -40.21
C LYS A 782 3.73 14.78 -41.67
N ARG A 783 3.09 14.09 -42.62
CA ARG A 783 3.27 14.34 -44.06
C ARG A 783 2.87 15.77 -44.42
N LYS A 784 1.71 16.23 -43.94
CA LYS A 784 1.26 17.61 -44.17
C LYS A 784 2.24 18.64 -43.62
N THR A 785 2.78 18.44 -42.42
CA THR A 785 3.80 19.34 -41.85
C THR A 785 5.11 19.34 -42.64
N SER A 786 5.52 18.19 -43.18
CA SER A 786 6.71 18.07 -44.04
C SER A 786 6.50 18.75 -45.40
N GLU A 787 5.33 18.52 -46.03
CA GLU A 787 4.93 19.14 -47.29
C GLU A 787 4.76 20.66 -47.17
N THR A 788 4.29 21.18 -46.03
CA THR A 788 4.25 22.63 -45.77
C THR A 788 5.63 23.24 -45.50
N LEU A 789 6.60 22.46 -45.02
CA LEU A 789 7.97 22.94 -44.85
C LEU A 789 8.68 23.00 -46.21
N ASP A 790 8.47 22.00 -47.08
CA ASP A 790 8.95 22.01 -48.48
C ASP A 790 8.33 23.15 -49.31
N MET A 791 7.05 23.50 -49.08
CA MET A 791 6.43 24.66 -49.74
C MET A 791 7.01 26.01 -49.27
N LEU A 792 7.45 26.13 -48.01
CA LEU A 792 7.99 27.41 -47.50
C LEU A 792 9.38 27.76 -48.06
N TYR A 793 10.08 26.80 -48.65
CA TYR A 793 11.36 27.01 -49.35
C TYR A 793 11.21 27.05 -50.88
N SER A 794 10.02 26.78 -51.41
CA SER A 794 9.70 26.77 -52.84
C SER A 794 9.00 28.05 -53.32
N ASP A 795 8.73 29.01 -52.44
CA ASP A 795 7.85 30.17 -52.71
C ASP A 795 8.55 31.36 -53.41
N TYR A 796 9.53 31.08 -54.28
CA TYR A 796 9.95 31.99 -55.34
C TYR A 796 9.62 31.37 -56.69
N GLU A 797 8.34 31.32 -57.05
CA GLU A 797 7.82 31.55 -58.41
C GLU A 797 6.29 31.28 -58.45
N ASP A 798 5.55 32.40 -58.50
CA ASP A 798 4.26 32.65 -59.15
C ASP A 798 3.03 31.72 -58.97
N GLU A 799 2.01 32.35 -58.38
CA GLU A 799 0.59 32.45 -58.79
C GLU A 799 -0.24 31.19 -59.06
N GLU A 800 -1.26 30.94 -58.21
CA GLU A 800 -2.68 31.24 -58.51
C GLU A 800 -3.61 30.42 -57.58
N TYR A 801 -4.37 31.14 -56.76
CA TYR A 801 -5.21 30.61 -55.69
C TYR A 801 -6.59 30.15 -56.22
N ILE A 802 -6.87 28.83 -56.24
CA ILE A 802 -8.23 28.30 -56.49
C ILE A 802 -8.74 27.49 -55.28
N TYR A 803 -9.64 28.11 -54.52
CA TYR A 803 -10.41 27.51 -53.43
C TYR A 803 -11.47 26.53 -53.97
N LYS A 804 -11.35 25.23 -53.68
CA LYS A 804 -12.41 24.23 -53.92
C LYS A 804 -13.02 23.73 -52.61
N SER A 805 -14.29 24.08 -52.40
CA SER A 805 -15.15 23.62 -51.31
C SER A 805 -15.38 22.08 -51.31
N PRO A 806 -15.46 21.41 -50.15
CA PRO A 806 -15.65 19.97 -50.07
C PRO A 806 -17.11 19.55 -50.33
N ARG A 807 -17.30 18.65 -51.31
CA ARG A 807 -18.57 17.99 -51.63
C ARG A 807 -19.13 17.21 -50.43
N SER A 808 -20.30 17.60 -49.95
CA SER A 808 -21.11 16.85 -48.98
C SER A 808 -21.68 15.58 -49.61
N LYS A 809 -21.52 14.43 -48.93
CA LYS A 809 -22.13 13.16 -49.36
C LYS A 809 -23.60 13.09 -48.92
N ARG A 810 -24.47 13.03 -49.93
CA ARG A 810 -25.92 12.73 -49.89
C ARG A 810 -26.31 11.66 -48.86
N ARG A 811 -27.22 12.01 -47.94
CA ARG A 811 -28.07 11.06 -47.19
C ARG A 811 -29.02 10.37 -48.19
N LYS A 812 -29.05 9.04 -48.21
CA LYS A 812 -30.13 8.28 -48.85
C LYS A 812 -31.36 8.30 -47.93
N LEU A 813 -32.44 8.91 -48.42
CA LEU A 813 -33.80 8.66 -47.98
C LEU A 813 -34.16 7.21 -48.37
N ILE A 814 -34.68 6.45 -47.40
CA ILE A 814 -35.47 5.23 -47.68
C ILE A 814 -36.92 5.68 -47.54
N VAL A 815 -37.69 5.46 -48.60
CA VAL A 815 -39.12 5.76 -48.70
C VAL A 815 -39.84 4.41 -48.84
N TYR A 816 -40.87 4.28 -47.99
CA TYR A 816 -41.79 3.17 -47.70
C TYR A 816 -41.23 1.99 -46.89
#